data_AF-A0A151BE17-F1
#
_entry.id   AF-A0A151BE17-F1
#
_cell.length_a   1.000
_cell.length_b   1.000
_cell.length_c   1.000
_cell.angle_alpha   90.00
_cell.angle_beta   90.00
_cell.angle_gamma   90.00
#
_symmetry.space_group_name_H-M   'P 1'
#
loop_
_entity.id
_entity.type
_entity.pdbx_description
1 polymer ?
#
loop_
_entity_poly.entity_id
_entity_poly.type
_entity_poly.pdbx_seq_one_letter_code
_entity_poly.pdbx_strand_id
1 'polypeptide(L)'
;LNTRTQTAYQRVVREMHQLDLERTQEQLSIRRVKTDAEGRLRVTITNRGPYTAHIIYIGVLDQEDETQTFREVDIYIDPSETVTYTSPSLTLTEGKTYLILLITERGNIFEAEATPGLEVSADTIIEITPGGLWAKDRYPSEYLIETGTYVSGTLPGSVQEVDGDYFQVLSELGVSTISYHPSGYSLLGSTTHVSGSISDLEEEDDAYMVFQSYETSQETPYHPDEASPLGWSQRLSGSPSDLRSDDDVYMVFNSYISAASTTTPSRALVAYRSTDGSGALYPKYREFYETWGSQMELPPASANVRSIRVAYCTRLERLQEVMVITLSDDGYLHAYVYNGTKWSYTLLGRVWTTAPATPDRPFDVAYEGSSGRALVVYANTLTDGTRDLSYRIWNGTAWSEEYYIDDLGHSDHVRYRWVLLETNPKAGSNEIGMVAVDGSNSDANAAIWNGSSWGEWQEITSSVSTPYYECAALAYEYTTGYLMAVAGYGDLVAWTRYTGTWSTPSFLDINPGAASNMRWLVMKGQRAEGFNRLMLLSLDEANDACAVVWDGSQWDQSVRLDNRMETYATRCLDGDWEPGEGRFIVVGGDRNIDAISYKIWTPGTGWTPFLENLWYRYWGRTTDQRWVQVRADPRGVGEAMLLIGTVDDGRDLVLTRWDGSSMGGQIEATKSVNTLTYETFEIAFQLYGEPTERTVEVEMRGGSDLDDWNGLTWIVDSACTVPSASVTLQLYDFEAGGYPTSGDGYIHYNSSSTANTDETVNQTITDNPERFRDGAGRWRLKATVVKGSGTPLRFKLDLVEFKPMRPQQACAVELTGSSDAEDWFSLLWRIDSSWSVGEVNVTLQLYDFEAGGYPTSGDGYINYLSSPNPYTDEMKMQNVTSNPEAFRDVDGSWRIRVMGVKDGSTPLQLRLDLVEYQPRESAGYTASTAFIFTDVPTDDPEELRFKLVSDHTLSGVGVVLQLWNYTAGAYASGGVGYLTYTSTEANETRWLNVTERAGDFVEGGRVRFRMTSSHSSQFTQRVNRLKMDYSYSSDELPYDVYKTYVIRVYDGVTGEPRPYASLNIYSNGTTVEFEGLSNPAFIHADEEGVYRLSLKSLTPEGEVFKLYVLVGSVAAERRIVQQPRGG
;
A
#
# COMPACT_ATOMS: atom_id res chain seq x y z
N LEU A 1 -129.12 75.76 -84.57
CA LEU A 1 -128.18 75.88 -83.42
C LEU A 1 -128.35 74.66 -82.53
N ASN A 2 -127.38 73.74 -82.53
CA ASN A 2 -127.20 72.85 -81.39
C ASN A 2 -125.70 72.91 -81.05
N THR A 3 -125.36 73.88 -80.20
CA THR A 3 -124.02 74.25 -79.73
C THR A 3 -123.25 73.12 -79.03
N ARG A 4 -123.86 71.93 -78.87
CA ARG A 4 -123.21 70.72 -78.34
C ARG A 4 -122.33 69.98 -79.35
N THR A 5 -122.62 70.02 -80.66
CA THR A 5 -121.80 69.28 -81.66
C THR A 5 -120.54 70.02 -82.11
N GLN A 6 -120.53 71.36 -82.07
CA GLN A 6 -119.36 72.15 -82.48
C GLN A 6 -118.26 72.18 -81.42
N THR A 7 -118.63 72.17 -80.13
CA THR A 7 -117.69 72.12 -78.99
C THR A 7 -117.05 70.72 -78.85
N ALA A 8 -117.81 69.65 -79.14
CA ALA A 8 -117.26 68.29 -79.15
C ALA A 8 -116.27 68.05 -80.30
N TYR A 9 -116.58 68.56 -81.51
CA TYR A 9 -115.68 68.46 -82.65
C TYR A 9 -114.37 69.23 -82.44
N GLN A 10 -114.44 70.46 -81.92
CA GLN A 10 -113.23 71.25 -81.65
C GLN A 10 -112.38 70.69 -80.49
N ARG A 11 -112.98 70.00 -79.51
CA ARG A 11 -112.24 69.27 -78.49
C ARG A 11 -111.49 68.08 -79.07
N VAL A 12 -112.18 67.25 -79.87
CA VAL A 12 -111.57 66.07 -80.52
C VAL A 12 -110.46 66.47 -81.48
N VAL A 13 -110.63 67.53 -82.29
CA VAL A 13 -109.57 68.00 -83.20
C VAL A 13 -108.36 68.54 -82.43
N ARG A 14 -108.56 69.17 -81.27
CA ARG A 14 -107.45 69.68 -80.43
C ARG A 14 -106.72 68.55 -79.69
N GLU A 15 -107.46 67.55 -79.20
CA GLU A 15 -106.91 66.32 -78.62
C GLU A 15 -106.13 65.50 -79.67
N MET A 16 -106.64 65.38 -80.90
CA MET A 16 -105.92 64.73 -82.00
C MET A 16 -104.65 65.49 -82.40
N HIS A 17 -104.69 66.83 -82.46
CA HIS A 17 -103.49 67.63 -82.76
C HIS A 17 -102.42 67.51 -81.67
N GLN A 18 -102.82 67.45 -80.39
CA GLN A 18 -101.90 67.27 -79.28
C GLN A 18 -101.24 65.89 -79.31
N LEU A 19 -102.02 64.84 -79.58
CA LEU A 19 -101.48 63.47 -79.74
C LEU A 19 -100.53 63.35 -80.95
N ASP A 20 -100.86 63.98 -82.08
CA ASP A 20 -99.96 64.01 -83.24
C ASP A 20 -98.66 64.79 -82.95
N LEU A 21 -98.74 65.89 -82.18
CA LEU A 21 -97.56 66.68 -81.78
C LEU A 21 -96.65 65.88 -80.84
N GLU A 22 -97.22 65.28 -79.79
CA GLU A 22 -96.47 64.44 -78.85
C GLU A 22 -95.83 63.24 -79.54
N ARG A 23 -96.56 62.60 -80.48
CA ARG A 23 -96.01 61.52 -81.32
C ARG A 23 -94.80 61.99 -82.12
N THR A 24 -94.83 63.19 -82.73
CA THR A 24 -93.69 63.68 -83.53
C THR A 24 -92.45 64.06 -82.70
N GLN A 25 -92.56 64.12 -81.36
CA GLN A 25 -91.48 64.51 -80.46
C GLN A 25 -90.92 63.36 -79.62
N GLU A 26 -91.43 62.13 -79.74
CA GLU A 26 -90.77 60.97 -79.14
C GLU A 26 -89.41 60.72 -79.81
N GLN A 27 -88.37 60.56 -79.00
CA GLN A 27 -87.02 60.22 -79.47
C GLN A 27 -86.38 59.22 -78.52
N LEU A 28 -86.43 57.94 -78.88
CA LEU A 28 -85.78 56.86 -78.14
C LEU A 28 -84.49 56.45 -78.84
N SER A 29 -83.43 56.18 -78.06
CA SER A 29 -82.17 55.61 -78.57
C SER A 29 -81.83 54.34 -77.82
N ILE A 30 -81.64 53.24 -78.55
CA ILE A 30 -81.10 51.98 -78.02
C ILE A 30 -79.59 52.17 -77.82
N ARG A 31 -79.11 51.94 -76.59
CA ARG A 31 -77.72 52.15 -76.19
C ARG A 31 -76.90 50.88 -76.15
N ARG A 32 -77.53 49.79 -75.74
CA ARG A 32 -76.84 48.50 -75.57
C ARG A 32 -77.85 47.37 -75.66
N VAL A 33 -77.43 46.29 -76.30
CA VAL A 33 -78.16 45.03 -76.38
C VAL A 33 -77.23 43.93 -75.89
N LYS A 34 -77.66 43.16 -74.88
CA LYS A 34 -76.95 41.98 -74.39
C LYS A 34 -77.92 40.85 -74.08
N THR A 35 -77.38 39.69 -73.70
CA THR A 35 -78.15 38.61 -73.09
C THR A 35 -77.91 38.57 -71.59
N ASP A 36 -78.85 38.01 -70.82
CA ASP A 36 -78.61 37.57 -69.44
C ASP A 36 -78.05 36.14 -69.40
N ALA A 37 -77.84 35.60 -68.19
CA ALA A 37 -77.27 34.27 -68.00
C ALA A 37 -78.11 33.14 -68.62
N GLU A 38 -79.41 33.38 -68.86
CA GLU A 38 -80.32 32.44 -69.52
C GLU A 38 -80.51 32.74 -71.01
N GLY A 39 -79.71 33.65 -71.58
CA GLY A 39 -79.76 34.02 -73.00
C GLY A 39 -80.84 35.04 -73.34
N ARG A 40 -81.53 35.64 -72.35
CA ARG A 40 -82.65 36.56 -72.58
C ARG A 40 -82.18 37.97 -72.92
N LEU A 41 -82.85 38.60 -73.88
CA LEU A 41 -82.60 39.97 -74.33
C LEU A 41 -82.62 40.93 -73.14
N ARG A 42 -81.53 41.66 -72.95
CA ARG A 42 -81.45 42.83 -72.09
C ARG A 42 -81.05 44.04 -72.93
N VAL A 43 -81.96 44.99 -73.05
CA VAL A 43 -81.79 46.21 -73.84
C VAL A 43 -81.75 47.43 -72.93
N THR A 44 -80.82 48.34 -73.19
CA THR A 44 -80.73 49.63 -72.50
C THR A 44 -81.16 50.74 -73.45
N ILE A 45 -82.11 51.56 -73.01
CA ILE A 45 -82.82 52.53 -73.84
C ILE A 45 -82.79 53.88 -73.14
N THR A 46 -82.45 54.93 -73.87
CA THR A 46 -82.54 56.32 -73.37
C THR A 46 -83.67 57.04 -74.08
N ASN A 47 -84.53 57.74 -73.32
CA ASN A 47 -85.44 58.72 -73.88
C ASN A 47 -84.76 60.08 -73.97
N ARG A 48 -84.60 60.59 -75.20
CA ARG A 48 -84.05 61.91 -75.49
C ARG A 48 -85.13 62.93 -75.87
N GLY A 49 -86.38 62.50 -75.97
CA GLY A 49 -87.52 63.35 -76.23
C GLY A 49 -87.95 64.14 -74.98
N PRO A 50 -88.70 65.24 -75.16
CA PRO A 50 -89.16 66.09 -74.06
C PRO A 50 -90.37 65.52 -73.29
N TYR A 51 -90.95 64.41 -73.75
CA TYR A 51 -92.10 63.75 -73.10
C TYR A 51 -91.76 62.32 -72.72
N THR A 52 -92.42 61.81 -71.68
CA THR A 52 -92.37 60.40 -71.29
C THR A 52 -92.82 59.54 -72.45
N ALA A 53 -91.97 58.59 -72.83
CA ALA A 53 -92.24 57.62 -73.86
C ALA A 53 -92.72 56.33 -73.20
N HIS A 54 -93.83 55.81 -73.68
CA HIS A 54 -94.35 54.51 -73.24
C HIS A 54 -94.16 53.50 -74.37
N ILE A 55 -93.26 52.55 -74.17
CA ILE A 55 -93.00 51.46 -75.09
C ILE A 55 -93.94 50.32 -74.75
N ILE A 56 -94.71 49.88 -75.74
CA ILE A 56 -95.73 48.83 -75.60
C ILE A 56 -95.33 47.53 -76.29
N TYR A 57 -94.39 47.55 -77.24
CA TYR A 57 -93.84 46.33 -77.82
C TYR A 57 -92.33 46.46 -78.06
N ILE A 58 -91.62 45.35 -77.89
CA ILE A 58 -90.26 45.16 -78.39
C ILE A 58 -90.28 44.08 -79.46
N GLY A 59 -89.80 44.45 -80.64
CA GLY A 59 -89.54 43.54 -81.76
C GLY A 59 -88.07 43.13 -81.81
N VAL A 60 -87.83 41.87 -82.10
CA VAL A 60 -86.51 41.33 -82.42
C VAL A 60 -86.59 40.70 -83.79
N LEU A 61 -85.77 41.19 -84.71
CA LEU A 61 -85.58 40.60 -86.02
C LEU A 61 -84.19 39.99 -86.07
N ASP A 62 -84.12 38.67 -86.24
CA ASP A 62 -82.87 38.00 -86.56
C ASP A 62 -82.54 38.27 -88.03
N GLN A 63 -81.43 38.95 -88.30
CA GLN A 63 -81.06 39.32 -89.67
C GLN A 63 -80.45 38.15 -90.46
N GLU A 64 -79.94 37.14 -89.79
CA GLU A 64 -79.37 35.96 -90.46
C GLU A 64 -80.48 34.94 -90.77
N ASP A 65 -81.38 34.71 -89.82
CA ASP A 65 -82.43 33.70 -89.92
C ASP A 65 -83.78 34.27 -90.46
N GLU A 66 -83.86 35.58 -90.72
CA GLU A 66 -85.03 36.33 -91.22
C GLU A 66 -86.33 36.12 -90.40
N THR A 67 -86.22 35.80 -89.11
CA THR A 67 -87.37 35.63 -88.23
C THR A 67 -87.67 36.90 -87.44
N GLN A 68 -88.97 37.18 -87.22
CA GLN A 68 -89.42 38.32 -86.43
C GLN A 68 -90.26 37.87 -85.23
N THR A 69 -89.92 38.39 -84.05
CA THR A 69 -90.67 38.11 -82.82
C THR A 69 -90.98 39.42 -82.11
N PHE A 70 -92.25 39.66 -81.81
CA PHE A 70 -92.69 40.82 -81.03
C PHE A 70 -93.19 40.36 -79.65
N ARG A 71 -92.87 41.15 -78.63
CA ARG A 71 -93.39 40.97 -77.27
C ARG A 71 -93.96 42.25 -76.73
N GLU A 72 -95.14 42.12 -76.14
CA GLU A 72 -95.78 43.20 -75.42
C GLU A 72 -94.96 43.52 -74.17
N VAL A 73 -94.76 44.79 -73.93
CA VAL A 73 -94.04 45.34 -72.79
C VAL A 73 -94.82 46.54 -72.26
N ASP A 74 -94.50 46.95 -71.04
CA ASP A 74 -95.12 48.10 -70.37
C ASP A 74 -93.97 48.92 -69.77
N ILE A 75 -93.32 49.73 -70.60
CA ILE A 75 -92.08 50.44 -70.23
C ILE A 75 -92.26 51.94 -70.44
N TYR A 76 -92.39 52.67 -69.33
CA TYR A 76 -92.36 54.13 -69.30
C TYR A 76 -90.93 54.61 -69.08
N ILE A 77 -90.50 55.56 -69.92
CA ILE A 77 -89.18 56.18 -69.82
C ILE A 77 -89.39 57.69 -69.86
N ASP A 78 -89.08 58.37 -68.76
CA ASP A 78 -89.22 59.82 -68.65
C ASP A 78 -88.15 60.56 -69.50
N PRO A 79 -88.35 61.85 -69.82
CA PRO A 79 -87.38 62.63 -70.58
C PRO A 79 -85.97 62.59 -69.96
N SER A 80 -84.96 62.31 -70.78
CA SER A 80 -83.54 62.14 -70.38
C SER A 80 -83.24 60.92 -69.51
N GLU A 81 -84.23 60.07 -69.21
CA GLU A 81 -84.03 58.85 -68.45
C GLU A 81 -83.41 57.74 -69.32
N THR A 82 -82.56 56.92 -68.72
CA THR A 82 -82.04 55.69 -69.33
C THR A 82 -82.48 54.49 -68.52
N VAL A 83 -83.21 53.57 -69.16
CA VAL A 83 -83.76 52.36 -68.55
C VAL A 83 -83.14 51.13 -69.20
N THR A 84 -82.74 50.17 -68.36
CA THR A 84 -82.36 48.83 -68.82
C THR A 84 -83.51 47.87 -68.58
N TYR A 85 -84.04 47.31 -69.67
CA TYR A 85 -85.10 46.32 -69.65
C TYR A 85 -84.54 44.93 -69.98
N THR A 86 -84.92 43.93 -69.18
CA THR A 86 -84.65 42.53 -69.51
C THR A 86 -85.95 41.86 -69.90
N SER A 87 -86.00 41.35 -71.12
CA SER A 87 -87.15 40.58 -71.58
C SER A 87 -87.24 39.27 -70.82
N PRO A 88 -88.41 38.90 -70.30
CA PRO A 88 -88.58 37.62 -69.64
C PRO A 88 -88.57 36.44 -70.61
N SER A 89 -88.75 36.67 -71.92
CA SER A 89 -88.99 35.59 -72.89
C SER A 89 -88.33 35.75 -74.27
N LEU A 90 -87.86 36.95 -74.64
CA LEU A 90 -87.06 37.09 -75.86
C LEU A 90 -85.65 36.65 -75.52
N THR A 91 -85.13 35.69 -76.28
CA THR A 91 -83.75 35.22 -76.16
C THR A 91 -82.97 35.57 -77.41
N LEU A 92 -81.74 36.05 -77.23
CA LEU A 92 -80.77 36.26 -78.30
C LEU A 92 -79.61 35.29 -78.12
N THR A 93 -78.87 35.05 -79.19
CA THR A 93 -77.60 34.33 -79.12
C THR A 93 -76.46 35.34 -79.17
N GLU A 94 -75.48 35.24 -78.27
CA GLU A 94 -74.28 36.11 -78.34
C GLU A 94 -73.50 35.86 -79.63
N GLY A 95 -73.00 36.93 -80.23
CA GLY A 95 -72.25 36.91 -81.50
C GLY A 95 -73.09 36.92 -82.78
N LYS A 96 -74.42 36.82 -82.72
CA LYS A 96 -75.32 36.98 -83.87
C LYS A 96 -75.86 38.41 -84.00
N THR A 97 -76.15 38.87 -85.23
CA THR A 97 -76.64 40.24 -85.49
C THR A 97 -78.17 40.31 -85.57
N TYR A 98 -78.75 41.24 -84.79
CA TYR A 98 -80.20 41.43 -84.68
C TYR A 98 -80.59 42.89 -84.95
N LEU A 99 -81.77 43.11 -85.54
CA LEU A 99 -82.43 44.42 -85.56
C LEU A 99 -83.49 44.48 -84.45
N ILE A 100 -83.28 45.36 -83.48
CA ILE A 100 -84.17 45.54 -82.33
C ILE A 100 -85.08 46.73 -82.60
N LEU A 101 -86.39 46.50 -82.48
CA LEU A 101 -87.45 47.50 -82.67
C LEU A 101 -88.11 47.84 -81.34
N LEU A 102 -88.33 49.11 -81.06
CA LEU A 102 -89.12 49.61 -79.93
C LEU A 102 -90.36 50.30 -80.48
N ILE A 103 -91.54 49.80 -80.13
CA ILE A 103 -92.81 50.37 -80.57
C ILE A 103 -93.50 51.06 -79.40
N THR A 104 -93.86 52.32 -79.58
CA THR A 104 -94.50 53.14 -78.54
C THR A 104 -96.02 53.12 -78.62
N GLU A 105 -96.70 53.44 -77.51
CA GLU A 105 -98.18 53.52 -77.45
C GLU A 105 -98.75 54.53 -78.44
N ARG A 106 -97.95 55.56 -78.77
CA ARG A 106 -98.28 56.60 -79.75
C ARG A 106 -98.05 56.14 -81.19
N GLY A 107 -97.50 54.95 -81.41
CA GLY A 107 -97.35 54.30 -82.70
C GLY A 107 -96.03 54.58 -83.44
N ASN A 108 -95.00 55.11 -82.76
CA ASN A 108 -93.67 55.25 -83.34
C ASN A 108 -92.86 53.96 -83.21
N ILE A 109 -91.93 53.75 -84.13
CA ILE A 109 -90.97 52.63 -84.09
C ILE A 109 -89.55 53.19 -84.12
N PHE A 110 -88.72 52.76 -83.17
CA PHE A 110 -87.29 53.07 -83.12
C PHE A 110 -86.49 51.79 -83.28
N GLU A 111 -85.49 51.80 -84.15
CA GLU A 111 -84.74 50.60 -84.50
C GLU A 111 -83.23 50.76 -84.34
N ALA A 112 -82.54 49.68 -83.97
CA ALA A 112 -81.08 49.60 -83.96
C ALA A 112 -80.60 48.18 -84.23
N GLU A 113 -79.56 48.06 -85.06
CA GLU A 113 -78.83 46.81 -85.28
C GLU A 113 -77.83 46.60 -84.14
N ALA A 114 -77.70 45.37 -83.63
CA ALA A 114 -76.79 45.04 -82.53
C ALA A 114 -76.31 43.59 -82.57
N THR A 115 -75.07 43.36 -82.11
CA THR A 115 -74.46 42.03 -81.95
C THR A 115 -74.12 41.80 -80.46
N PRO A 116 -74.95 41.04 -79.71
CA PRO A 116 -74.75 40.87 -78.27
C PRO A 116 -73.38 40.27 -77.95
N GLY A 117 -72.58 40.94 -77.11
CA GLY A 117 -71.34 40.41 -76.51
C GLY A 117 -69.99 40.87 -77.10
N LEU A 118 -69.93 41.49 -78.29
CA LEU A 118 -68.66 41.78 -78.99
C LEU A 118 -68.38 43.25 -79.30
N GLU A 119 -69.17 44.19 -78.77
CA GLU A 119 -69.03 45.61 -79.12
C GLU A 119 -68.00 46.35 -78.24
N VAL A 120 -66.97 46.93 -78.85
CA VAL A 120 -66.08 47.90 -78.21
C VAL A 120 -66.77 49.26 -78.21
N SER A 121 -67.48 49.56 -77.12
CA SER A 121 -68.03 50.91 -76.88
C SER A 121 -66.93 51.94 -76.64
N ALA A 122 -67.20 53.20 -76.98
CA ALA A 122 -66.42 54.37 -76.61
C ALA A 122 -66.29 54.59 -75.09
N ASP A 123 -67.02 53.81 -74.27
CA ASP A 123 -67.07 53.92 -72.81
C ASP A 123 -66.05 53.02 -72.06
N THR A 124 -65.03 52.46 -72.73
CA THR A 124 -64.02 51.60 -72.06
C THR A 124 -63.01 52.42 -71.23
N ILE A 125 -62.71 52.01 -69.99
CA ILE A 125 -61.71 52.63 -69.10
C ILE A 125 -60.59 51.64 -68.77
N ILE A 126 -59.35 52.13 -68.72
CA ILE A 126 -58.15 51.41 -68.27
C ILE A 126 -57.58 52.15 -67.06
N GLU A 127 -57.41 51.47 -65.93
CA GLU A 127 -56.84 52.01 -64.70
C GLU A 127 -55.51 51.31 -64.37
N ILE A 128 -54.48 52.08 -63.98
CA ILE A 128 -53.16 51.57 -63.60
C ILE A 128 -52.85 52.04 -62.17
N THR A 129 -52.78 51.11 -61.22
CA THR A 129 -52.55 51.38 -59.78
C THR A 129 -51.23 50.77 -59.29
N PRO A 130 -50.45 51.46 -58.44
CA PRO A 130 -49.26 50.88 -57.80
C PRO A 130 -49.62 49.86 -56.71
N GLY A 131 -48.86 48.78 -56.61
CA GLY A 131 -48.86 47.78 -55.54
C GLY A 131 -47.59 47.82 -54.66
N GLY A 132 -47.41 46.85 -53.76
CA GLY A 132 -46.36 46.81 -52.73
C GLY A 132 -44.93 46.54 -53.23
N LEU A 133 -43.93 46.86 -52.37
CA LEU A 133 -42.50 46.66 -52.59
C LEU A 133 -41.98 45.42 -51.84
N TRP A 134 -40.96 44.75 -52.40
CA TRP A 134 -40.33 43.59 -51.79
C TRP A 134 -38.80 43.76 -51.74
N ALA A 135 -38.24 43.75 -50.53
CA ALA A 135 -36.80 43.57 -50.29
C ALA A 135 -36.54 42.09 -49.97
N LYS A 136 -36.13 41.33 -51.00
CA LYS A 136 -35.94 39.88 -50.91
C LYS A 136 -34.50 39.52 -50.52
N ASP A 137 -34.32 38.32 -50.01
CA ASP A 137 -33.01 37.68 -49.79
C ASP A 137 -32.10 38.42 -48.78
N ARG A 138 -32.65 38.82 -47.63
CA ARG A 138 -31.84 39.31 -46.50
C ARG A 138 -31.32 38.15 -45.66
N TYR A 139 -30.08 38.26 -45.19
CA TYR A 139 -29.40 37.25 -44.38
C TYR A 139 -28.90 37.89 -43.08
N PRO A 140 -28.79 37.15 -41.97
CA PRO A 140 -28.28 37.69 -40.73
C PRO A 140 -26.78 37.99 -40.88
N SER A 141 -26.34 39.08 -40.27
CA SER A 141 -24.96 39.59 -40.29
C SER A 141 -24.26 39.41 -38.94
N GLU A 142 -25.03 39.25 -37.87
CA GLU A 142 -24.56 39.08 -36.50
C GLU A 142 -25.25 37.88 -35.83
N TYR A 143 -24.59 37.29 -34.82
CA TYR A 143 -25.18 36.24 -33.97
C TYR A 143 -24.75 36.40 -32.51
N LEU A 144 -25.52 35.79 -31.62
CA LEU A 144 -25.21 35.62 -30.20
C LEU A 144 -25.52 34.16 -29.81
N ILE A 145 -24.54 33.48 -29.21
CA ILE A 145 -24.77 32.17 -28.59
C ILE A 145 -25.22 32.42 -27.16
N GLU A 146 -26.49 32.12 -26.86
CA GLU A 146 -27.07 32.29 -25.52
C GLU A 146 -26.80 31.07 -24.63
N THR A 147 -26.64 29.88 -25.22
CA THR A 147 -26.31 28.63 -24.52
C THR A 147 -25.66 27.65 -25.50
N GLY A 148 -24.63 26.91 -25.08
CA GLY A 148 -23.84 26.07 -25.99
C GLY A 148 -22.53 26.71 -26.42
N THR A 149 -21.71 25.95 -27.14
CA THR A 149 -20.39 26.39 -27.60
C THR A 149 -20.37 26.54 -29.12
N TYR A 150 -20.00 27.72 -29.62
CA TYR A 150 -19.78 27.94 -31.06
C TYR A 150 -18.67 27.00 -31.58
N VAL A 151 -18.94 26.31 -32.68
CA VAL A 151 -18.00 25.34 -33.28
C VAL A 151 -17.40 25.89 -34.57
N SER A 152 -18.23 26.33 -35.52
CA SER A 152 -17.79 26.75 -36.86
C SER A 152 -18.87 27.49 -37.65
N GLY A 153 -18.50 28.07 -38.80
CA GLY A 153 -19.39 28.74 -39.75
C GLY A 153 -19.38 30.27 -39.62
N THR A 154 -19.67 31.00 -40.69
CA THR A 154 -19.61 32.46 -40.75
C THR A 154 -20.94 33.06 -41.17
N LEU A 155 -21.23 34.28 -40.75
CA LEU A 155 -22.36 35.05 -41.25
C LEU A 155 -21.91 36.11 -42.26
N PRO A 156 -22.63 36.33 -43.36
CA PRO A 156 -23.80 35.56 -43.81
C PRO A 156 -23.45 34.25 -44.55
N GLY A 157 -22.18 33.97 -44.82
CA GLY A 157 -21.74 32.91 -45.75
C GLY A 157 -22.36 31.52 -45.51
N SER A 158 -22.25 30.99 -44.30
CA SER A 158 -22.71 29.63 -43.95
C SER A 158 -24.23 29.51 -43.74
N VAL A 159 -24.99 30.58 -44.02
CA VAL A 159 -26.46 30.57 -43.94
C VAL A 159 -27.13 31.06 -45.24
N GLN A 160 -26.36 31.20 -46.32
CA GLN A 160 -26.84 31.79 -47.58
C GLN A 160 -27.49 30.77 -48.52
N GLU A 161 -26.88 29.61 -48.64
CA GLU A 161 -27.25 28.52 -49.55
C GLU A 161 -27.42 27.21 -48.78
N VAL A 162 -28.12 26.23 -49.35
CA VAL A 162 -28.21 24.91 -48.71
C VAL A 162 -27.09 24.05 -49.29
N ASP A 163 -25.98 23.97 -48.56
CA ASP A 163 -24.79 23.23 -48.97
C ASP A 163 -24.16 22.47 -47.79
N GLY A 164 -22.85 22.24 -47.80
CA GLY A 164 -22.13 21.56 -46.72
C GLY A 164 -21.54 22.50 -45.65
N ASP A 165 -21.66 23.81 -45.82
CA ASP A 165 -21.14 24.82 -44.91
C ASP A 165 -22.23 25.29 -43.94
N TYR A 166 -22.16 24.79 -42.70
CA TYR A 166 -23.15 25.09 -41.66
C TYR A 166 -22.61 26.07 -40.62
N PHE A 167 -23.48 26.92 -40.10
CA PHE A 167 -23.29 27.59 -38.82
C PHE A 167 -23.59 26.61 -37.67
N GLN A 168 -22.60 26.29 -36.84
CA GLN A 168 -22.65 25.17 -35.89
C GLN A 168 -22.42 25.58 -34.44
N VAL A 169 -23.28 25.07 -33.55
CA VAL A 169 -23.22 25.28 -32.10
C VAL A 169 -23.43 23.95 -31.38
N LEU A 170 -22.46 23.54 -30.57
CA LEU A 170 -22.54 22.32 -29.76
C LEU A 170 -23.38 22.59 -28.51
N SER A 171 -24.32 21.70 -28.19
CA SER A 171 -25.15 21.83 -27.00
C SER A 171 -24.36 21.59 -25.71
N GLU A 172 -24.75 22.33 -24.67
CA GLU A 172 -24.16 22.31 -23.34
C GLU A 172 -25.09 21.60 -22.36
N LEU A 173 -24.50 20.87 -21.41
CA LEU A 173 -25.22 20.15 -20.36
C LEU A 173 -25.74 21.14 -19.30
N GLY A 174 -27.05 21.14 -19.05
CA GLY A 174 -27.63 21.81 -17.89
C GLY A 174 -27.42 20.99 -16.62
N VAL A 175 -27.21 21.65 -15.48
CA VAL A 175 -26.95 21.02 -14.18
C VAL A 175 -28.03 21.42 -13.17
N SER A 176 -28.61 20.44 -12.47
CA SER A 176 -29.47 20.62 -11.29
C SER A 176 -28.69 20.24 -10.02
N THR A 177 -28.86 20.98 -8.92
CA THR A 177 -28.20 20.71 -7.63
C THR A 177 -29.16 20.90 -6.46
N ILE A 178 -29.29 19.89 -5.60
CA ILE A 178 -30.06 19.94 -4.34
C ILE A 178 -29.08 19.62 -3.20
N SER A 179 -29.11 20.41 -2.13
CA SER A 179 -28.29 20.16 -0.92
C SER A 179 -29.06 19.29 0.07
N TYR A 180 -28.40 18.27 0.61
CA TYR A 180 -28.90 17.42 1.69
C TYR A 180 -28.01 17.59 2.91
N HIS A 181 -28.63 17.61 4.09
CA HIS A 181 -27.95 17.78 5.38
C HIS A 181 -28.20 16.56 6.27
N PRO A 182 -27.36 16.33 7.30
CA PRO A 182 -27.56 15.23 8.23
C PRO A 182 -28.94 15.27 8.90
N SER A 183 -29.58 14.12 9.05
CA SER A 183 -30.83 13.94 9.79
C SER A 183 -30.66 13.11 11.06
N GLY A 184 -29.48 12.53 11.27
CA GLY A 184 -29.12 11.75 12.44
C GLY A 184 -27.61 11.62 12.62
N TYR A 185 -27.21 11.08 13.77
CA TYR A 185 -25.80 10.82 14.08
C TYR A 185 -25.65 9.65 15.05
N SER A 186 -24.47 9.04 15.04
CA SER A 186 -24.03 8.02 15.99
C SER A 186 -22.65 8.38 16.53
N LEU A 187 -22.50 8.30 17.85
CA LEU A 187 -21.22 8.55 18.51
C LEU A 187 -20.35 7.30 18.42
N LEU A 188 -19.10 7.45 18.01
CA LEU A 188 -18.15 6.34 17.89
C LEU A 188 -17.15 6.33 19.06
N GLY A 189 -16.77 5.14 19.50
CA GLY A 189 -15.94 4.97 20.70
C GLY A 189 -16.67 5.45 21.95
N SER A 190 -15.97 6.18 22.83
CA SER A 190 -16.56 6.82 24.01
C SER A 190 -16.78 8.33 23.81
N THR A 191 -16.89 8.78 22.56
CA THR A 191 -17.23 10.17 22.23
C THR A 191 -18.56 10.54 22.88
N THR A 192 -18.67 11.73 23.47
CA THR A 192 -19.93 12.21 24.09
C THR A 192 -20.44 13.48 23.41
N HIS A 193 -21.75 13.59 23.26
CA HIS A 193 -22.38 14.82 22.77
C HIS A 193 -22.47 15.86 23.90
N VAL A 194 -22.00 17.07 23.65
CA VAL A 194 -21.93 18.16 24.65
C VAL A 194 -23.08 19.14 24.50
N SER A 195 -23.30 19.65 23.29
CA SER A 195 -24.28 20.70 22.99
C SER A 195 -24.58 20.81 21.49
N GLY A 196 -25.64 21.53 21.15
CA GLY A 196 -26.11 21.71 19.77
C GLY A 196 -27.14 20.66 19.35
N SER A 197 -27.60 20.75 18.12
CA SER A 197 -28.60 19.86 17.51
C SER A 197 -28.29 19.63 16.04
N ILE A 198 -28.96 18.67 15.41
CA ILE A 198 -28.68 18.31 14.01
C ILE A 198 -29.01 19.44 13.01
N SER A 199 -29.93 20.35 13.37
CA SER A 199 -30.24 21.51 12.54
C SER A 199 -29.11 22.53 12.48
N ASP A 200 -28.20 22.49 13.46
CA ASP A 200 -27.02 23.35 13.50
C ASP A 200 -25.94 22.89 12.49
N LEU A 201 -26.27 21.96 11.57
CA LEU A 201 -25.38 21.50 10.49
C LEU A 201 -25.90 21.90 9.09
N GLU A 202 -27.01 22.65 9.02
CA GLU A 202 -27.69 23.02 7.77
C GLU A 202 -27.11 24.28 7.11
N GLU A 203 -26.59 25.23 7.90
CA GLU A 203 -26.06 26.51 7.43
C GLU A 203 -24.70 26.80 8.10
N GLU A 204 -23.82 27.53 7.41
CA GLU A 204 -22.57 28.06 7.99
C GLU A 204 -22.92 29.39 8.72
N ASP A 205 -23.32 29.29 9.99
CA ASP A 205 -23.92 30.41 10.76
C ASP A 205 -23.34 30.62 12.17
N ASP A 206 -22.19 29.99 12.48
CA ASP A 206 -21.54 29.97 13.79
C ASP A 206 -22.37 29.26 14.90
N ALA A 207 -23.37 28.45 14.55
CA ALA A 207 -24.07 27.56 15.47
C ALA A 207 -23.51 26.14 15.39
N TYR A 208 -22.88 25.67 16.47
CA TYR A 208 -22.12 24.41 16.42
C TYR A 208 -22.80 23.26 17.15
N MET A 209 -22.77 22.10 16.51
CA MET A 209 -22.92 20.81 17.18
C MET A 209 -21.57 20.35 17.75
N VAL A 210 -21.51 20.09 19.06
CA VAL A 210 -20.25 19.91 19.80
C VAL A 210 -20.15 18.51 20.40
N PHE A 211 -19.01 17.85 20.16
CA PHE A 211 -18.69 16.52 20.67
C PHE A 211 -17.39 16.54 21.45
N GLN A 212 -17.33 15.82 22.56
CA GLN A 212 -16.16 15.68 23.41
C GLN A 212 -15.42 14.39 23.11
N SER A 213 -14.09 14.49 23.00
CA SER A 213 -13.18 13.37 22.83
C SER A 213 -13.19 12.38 24.01
N TYR A 214 -12.63 11.22 23.76
CA TYR A 214 -12.32 10.19 24.75
C TYR A 214 -10.84 9.81 24.69
N GLU A 215 -10.33 9.32 25.82
CA GLU A 215 -8.97 8.80 25.91
C GLU A 215 -8.81 7.51 25.10
N THR A 216 -7.75 7.47 24.31
CA THR A 216 -7.25 6.30 23.59
C THR A 216 -5.73 6.24 23.76
N SER A 217 -5.05 5.29 23.13
CA SER A 217 -3.59 5.21 23.18
C SER A 217 -2.99 4.85 21.84
N GLN A 218 -1.79 5.37 21.58
CA GLN A 218 -0.96 4.99 20.44
C GLN A 218 0.13 4.03 20.89
N GLU A 219 0.23 2.90 20.21
CA GLU A 219 1.28 1.93 20.45
C GLU A 219 2.46 2.14 19.51
N THR A 220 3.68 2.20 20.05
CA THR A 220 4.91 2.30 19.24
C THR A 220 5.81 1.10 19.54
N PRO A 221 6.00 0.16 18.60
CA PRO A 221 6.84 -1.01 18.84
C PRO A 221 8.33 -0.65 18.77
N TYR A 222 9.10 -1.18 19.72
CA TYR A 222 10.56 -1.17 19.73
C TYR A 222 11.09 -2.59 19.81
N HIS A 223 12.23 -2.83 19.17
CA HIS A 223 12.87 -4.15 19.12
C HIS A 223 14.28 -4.09 19.69
N PRO A 224 14.86 -5.22 20.13
CA PRO A 224 16.23 -5.25 20.59
C PRO A 224 17.21 -4.77 19.51
N ASP A 225 18.20 -3.99 19.91
CA ASP A 225 19.38 -3.68 19.09
C ASP A 225 20.61 -4.51 19.48
N GLU A 226 20.56 -5.18 20.64
CA GLU A 226 21.57 -6.09 21.14
C GLU A 226 20.93 -7.33 21.76
N ALA A 227 21.55 -8.49 21.55
CA ALA A 227 21.21 -9.74 22.22
C ALA A 227 22.49 -10.50 22.58
N SER A 228 22.73 -10.64 23.88
CA SER A 228 23.96 -11.16 24.45
C SER A 228 23.66 -12.41 25.28
N PRO A 229 24.28 -13.57 24.98
CA PRO A 229 24.11 -14.75 25.80
C PRO A 229 24.67 -14.51 27.20
N LEU A 230 24.00 -15.03 28.22
CA LEU A 230 24.43 -15.01 29.60
C LEU A 230 24.89 -16.41 30.05
N GLY A 231 25.56 -16.46 31.21
CA GLY A 231 26.12 -17.71 31.72
C GLY A 231 27.10 -18.32 30.72
N TRP A 232 26.92 -19.60 30.39
CA TRP A 232 27.70 -20.32 29.38
C TRP A 232 26.90 -20.58 28.09
N SER A 233 25.79 -19.88 27.89
CA SER A 233 25.04 -19.96 26.65
C SER A 233 25.86 -19.43 25.48
N GLN A 234 25.59 -19.96 24.28
CA GLN A 234 26.30 -19.58 23.07
C GLN A 234 25.29 -19.23 21.98
N ARG A 235 25.44 -18.05 21.36
CA ARG A 235 24.69 -17.72 20.15
C ARG A 235 25.22 -18.58 19.00
N LEU A 236 24.36 -19.39 18.41
CA LEU A 236 24.68 -20.23 17.26
C LEU A 236 24.48 -19.49 15.93
N SER A 237 23.39 -18.71 15.84
CA SER A 237 22.99 -18.01 14.62
C SER A 237 22.06 -16.84 14.91
N GLY A 238 21.82 -16.03 13.88
CA GLY A 238 20.92 -14.88 13.89
C GLY A 238 21.54 -13.61 14.48
N SER A 239 20.83 -12.50 14.30
CA SER A 239 21.18 -11.16 14.78
C SER A 239 19.95 -10.40 15.28
N PRO A 240 20.09 -9.30 16.02
CA PRO A 240 18.93 -8.57 16.57
C PRO A 240 17.92 -8.06 15.53
N SER A 241 18.29 -7.95 14.24
CA SER A 241 17.32 -7.63 13.17
C SER A 241 16.27 -8.71 12.98
N ASP A 242 16.61 -9.95 13.32
CA ASP A 242 15.79 -11.14 13.15
C ASP A 242 14.74 -11.25 14.28
N LEU A 243 14.65 -10.25 15.18
CA LEU A 243 13.67 -10.19 16.28
C LEU A 243 12.56 -9.16 16.02
N ARG A 244 12.47 -8.62 14.80
CA ARG A 244 11.58 -7.50 14.43
C ARG A 244 10.21 -7.93 13.93
N SER A 245 10.08 -9.16 13.46
CA SER A 245 8.87 -9.73 12.90
C SER A 245 8.82 -11.22 13.24
N ASP A 246 7.61 -11.71 13.51
CA ASP A 246 7.31 -13.14 13.54
C ASP A 246 7.24 -13.63 12.09
N ASP A 247 8.34 -14.20 11.60
CA ASP A 247 8.58 -14.53 10.19
C ASP A 247 9.38 -15.84 9.96
N ASP A 248 9.49 -16.69 10.98
CA ASP A 248 10.25 -17.95 11.00
C ASP A 248 11.78 -17.76 10.84
N VAL A 249 12.32 -16.55 11.00
CA VAL A 249 13.76 -16.25 10.99
C VAL A 249 14.30 -16.04 12.40
N TYR A 250 14.82 -17.11 12.98
CA TYR A 250 15.20 -17.09 14.39
C TYR A 250 16.64 -16.66 14.71
N MET A 251 16.79 -15.94 15.82
CA MET A 251 18.01 -16.00 16.63
C MET A 251 18.05 -17.30 17.45
N VAL A 252 19.17 -18.01 17.43
CA VAL A 252 19.29 -19.33 18.08
C VAL A 252 20.42 -19.38 19.10
N PHE A 253 20.10 -19.82 20.31
CA PHE A 253 21.03 -19.95 21.44
C PHE A 253 21.14 -21.40 21.90
N ASN A 254 22.36 -21.87 22.15
CA ASN A 254 22.64 -23.20 22.66
C ASN A 254 22.70 -23.23 24.18
N SER A 255 22.19 -24.31 24.77
CA SER A 255 22.26 -24.54 26.22
C SER A 255 23.65 -24.96 26.70
N TYR A 256 23.91 -24.65 27.97
CA TYR A 256 25.03 -25.19 28.75
C TYR A 256 24.51 -26.16 29.81
N ILE A 257 25.41 -26.98 30.36
CA ILE A 257 25.06 -27.91 31.45
C ILE A 257 25.00 -27.12 32.76
N SER A 258 23.83 -27.05 33.40
CA SER A 258 23.61 -26.31 34.65
C SER A 258 23.50 -27.19 35.88
N ALA A 259 23.25 -28.50 35.71
CA ALA A 259 23.30 -29.47 36.78
C ALA A 259 23.76 -30.84 36.28
N ALA A 260 24.41 -31.59 37.17
CA ALA A 260 24.81 -32.97 36.94
C ALA A 260 24.31 -33.86 38.07
N SER A 261 24.12 -35.14 37.76
CA SER A 261 23.67 -36.14 38.73
C SER A 261 24.69 -36.33 39.84
N THR A 262 24.20 -36.42 41.07
CA THR A 262 25.00 -36.80 42.25
C THR A 262 25.08 -38.31 42.45
N THR A 263 24.30 -39.10 41.70
CA THR A 263 24.16 -40.56 41.93
C THR A 263 24.56 -41.43 40.73
N THR A 264 24.71 -40.87 39.53
CA THR A 264 25.23 -41.65 38.39
C THR A 264 26.73 -41.88 38.56
N PRO A 265 27.24 -43.06 38.17
CA PRO A 265 28.67 -43.35 38.22
C PRO A 265 29.51 -42.31 37.47
N SER A 266 30.73 -42.07 37.96
CA SER A 266 31.70 -41.21 37.26
C SER A 266 32.22 -41.91 36.01
N ARG A 267 32.41 -41.15 34.92
CA ARG A 267 33.18 -41.64 33.77
C ARG A 267 34.66 -41.58 34.08
N ALA A 268 35.44 -42.41 33.40
CA ALA A 268 36.88 -42.26 33.33
C ALA A 268 37.37 -42.44 31.89
N LEU A 269 38.58 -41.98 31.62
CA LEU A 269 39.27 -42.22 30.36
C LEU A 269 40.66 -42.74 30.67
N VAL A 270 41.07 -43.77 29.94
CA VAL A 270 42.48 -44.19 29.85
C VAL A 270 42.98 -43.88 28.46
N ALA A 271 44.06 -43.11 28.35
CA ALA A 271 44.78 -42.92 27.10
C ALA A 271 46.14 -43.63 27.18
N TYR A 272 46.56 -44.28 26.10
CA TYR A 272 47.73 -45.16 26.11
C TYR A 272 48.44 -45.27 24.75
N ARG A 273 49.74 -45.54 24.78
CA ARG A 273 50.54 -46.01 23.63
C ARG A 273 50.21 -47.47 23.37
N SER A 274 50.11 -47.88 22.11
CA SER A 274 49.89 -49.29 21.75
C SER A 274 50.43 -49.60 20.35
N THR A 275 50.87 -50.84 20.12
CA THR A 275 51.20 -51.34 18.77
C THR A 275 50.01 -51.91 18.01
N ASP A 276 48.84 -52.02 18.66
CA ASP A 276 47.61 -52.45 18.01
C ASP A 276 47.14 -51.40 16.99
N GLY A 277 46.24 -51.82 16.09
CA GLY A 277 45.63 -50.93 15.10
C GLY A 277 46.66 -50.27 14.19
N SER A 278 46.64 -48.95 14.11
CA SER A 278 47.50 -48.13 13.24
C SER A 278 48.93 -47.96 13.78
N GLY A 279 49.29 -48.63 14.88
CA GLY A 279 50.64 -48.63 15.46
C GLY A 279 50.91 -47.44 16.40
N ALA A 280 52.09 -47.41 17.02
CA ALA A 280 52.41 -46.55 18.17
C ALA A 280 52.45 -45.03 17.90
N LEU A 281 52.27 -44.61 16.65
CA LEU A 281 52.11 -43.21 16.26
C LEU A 281 50.76 -42.61 16.69
N TYR A 282 49.74 -43.46 16.81
CA TYR A 282 48.38 -43.04 17.15
C TYR A 282 48.16 -43.25 18.65
N PRO A 283 47.85 -42.22 19.45
CA PRO A 283 47.41 -42.42 20.82
C PRO A 283 46.08 -43.19 20.81
N LYS A 284 45.95 -44.17 21.72
CA LYS A 284 44.71 -44.93 21.89
C LYS A 284 44.00 -44.42 23.13
N TYR A 285 42.69 -44.57 23.17
CA TYR A 285 41.96 -44.39 24.41
C TYR A 285 40.78 -45.35 24.54
N ARG A 286 40.34 -45.55 25.78
CA ARG A 286 39.08 -46.21 26.12
C ARG A 286 38.36 -45.37 27.16
N GLU A 287 37.04 -45.32 27.05
CA GLU A 287 36.17 -44.72 28.04
C GLU A 287 35.67 -45.79 29.01
N PHE A 288 35.54 -45.42 30.27
CA PHE A 288 34.96 -46.22 31.33
C PHE A 288 33.61 -45.61 31.72
N TYR A 289 32.57 -46.43 31.71
CA TYR A 289 31.29 -46.14 32.32
C TYR A 289 30.75 -47.45 32.90
N GLU A 290 31.04 -47.68 34.19
CA GLU A 290 30.88 -48.96 34.93
C GLU A 290 31.77 -50.11 34.42
N THR A 291 31.96 -50.20 33.11
CA THR A 291 32.83 -51.12 32.39
C THR A 291 33.62 -50.36 31.31
N TRP A 292 34.73 -50.95 30.86
CA TRP A 292 35.57 -50.36 29.81
C TRP A 292 34.97 -50.60 28.42
N GLY A 293 34.89 -49.53 27.63
CA GLY A 293 34.46 -49.57 26.23
C GLY A 293 35.52 -50.10 25.26
N SER A 294 35.20 -50.04 23.97
CA SER A 294 36.12 -50.39 22.87
C SER A 294 37.28 -49.42 22.77
N GLN A 295 38.42 -49.90 22.27
CA GLN A 295 39.56 -49.05 21.91
C GLN A 295 39.20 -48.11 20.77
N MET A 296 39.60 -46.85 20.91
CA MET A 296 39.51 -45.81 19.91
C MET A 296 40.91 -45.23 19.62
N GLU A 297 41.09 -44.63 18.44
CA GLU A 297 42.35 -43.97 18.05
C GLU A 297 42.15 -42.46 17.89
N LEU A 298 43.08 -41.69 18.43
CA LEU A 298 43.21 -40.25 18.17
C LEU A 298 44.05 -40.02 16.90
N PRO A 299 43.95 -38.82 16.27
CA PRO A 299 44.84 -38.45 15.17
C PRO A 299 46.32 -38.68 15.49
N PRO A 300 47.18 -39.00 14.50
CA PRO A 300 48.55 -39.39 14.76
C PRO A 300 49.38 -38.26 15.38
N ALA A 301 50.31 -38.63 16.25
CA ALA A 301 51.43 -37.79 16.65
C ALA A 301 52.48 -37.71 15.52
N SER A 302 53.52 -36.89 15.67
CA SER A 302 54.58 -36.74 14.67
C SER A 302 55.61 -37.89 14.69
N ALA A 303 55.74 -38.57 15.83
CA ALA A 303 56.51 -39.80 16.02
C ALA A 303 55.81 -40.72 17.03
N ASN A 304 56.40 -41.89 17.32
CA ASN A 304 55.80 -42.83 18.27
C ASN A 304 55.54 -42.14 19.63
N VAL A 305 54.34 -42.33 20.17
CA VAL A 305 53.88 -41.70 21.42
C VAL A 305 54.69 -42.24 22.59
N ARG A 306 55.46 -41.40 23.27
CA ARG A 306 56.30 -41.74 24.42
C ARG A 306 55.49 -41.77 25.71
N SER A 307 54.96 -40.61 26.13
CA SER A 307 54.24 -40.44 27.39
C SER A 307 52.94 -39.67 27.16
N ILE A 308 51.98 -39.84 28.06
CA ILE A 308 50.62 -39.33 27.92
C ILE A 308 50.16 -38.76 29.27
N ARG A 309 49.41 -37.65 29.23
CA ARG A 309 48.67 -37.13 30.38
C ARG A 309 47.22 -36.87 29.98
N VAL A 310 46.29 -37.16 30.89
CA VAL A 310 44.85 -36.96 30.73
C VAL A 310 44.34 -36.09 31.88
N ALA A 311 43.52 -35.09 31.55
CA ALA A 311 42.89 -34.25 32.57
C ALA A 311 41.46 -33.87 32.15
N TYR A 312 40.52 -33.98 33.08
CA TYR A 312 39.14 -33.50 32.91
C TYR A 312 39.01 -32.05 33.36
N CYS A 313 38.12 -31.31 32.70
CA CYS A 313 37.78 -29.96 33.09
C CYS A 313 37.10 -29.94 34.47
N THR A 314 37.45 -28.95 35.28
CA THR A 314 36.96 -28.70 36.64
C THR A 314 35.62 -27.97 36.68
N ARG A 315 35.17 -27.40 35.54
CA ARG A 315 33.90 -26.68 35.42
C ARG A 315 32.74 -27.62 35.07
N LEU A 316 31.63 -27.47 35.79
CA LEU A 316 30.40 -28.21 35.55
C LEU A 316 29.88 -28.02 34.12
N GLU A 317 29.92 -26.79 33.62
CA GLU A 317 29.39 -26.40 32.31
C GLU A 317 30.19 -27.04 31.16
N ARG A 318 31.42 -27.47 31.45
CA ARG A 318 32.35 -28.19 30.57
C ARG A 318 32.71 -29.56 31.13
N LEU A 319 31.83 -30.19 31.93
CA LEU A 319 32.14 -31.46 32.60
C LEU A 319 32.55 -32.59 31.65
N GLN A 320 32.07 -32.55 30.39
CA GLN A 320 32.40 -33.55 29.37
C GLN A 320 33.72 -33.25 28.66
N GLU A 321 34.39 -32.14 28.98
CA GLU A 321 35.65 -31.77 28.39
C GLU A 321 36.80 -32.55 29.03
N VAL A 322 37.58 -33.22 28.19
CA VAL A 322 38.77 -33.97 28.59
C VAL A 322 39.91 -33.67 27.61
N MET A 323 41.10 -33.50 28.16
CA MET A 323 42.31 -33.26 27.41
C MET A 323 43.23 -34.48 27.50
N VAL A 324 43.81 -34.86 26.37
CA VAL A 324 44.91 -35.82 26.26
C VAL A 324 46.11 -35.08 25.69
N ILE A 325 47.20 -35.00 26.45
CA ILE A 325 48.48 -34.46 25.98
C ILE A 325 49.43 -35.63 25.76
N THR A 326 50.02 -35.73 24.58
CA THR A 326 51.01 -36.75 24.28
C THR A 326 52.36 -36.14 23.92
N LEU A 327 53.43 -36.76 24.42
CA LEU A 327 54.81 -36.48 24.03
C LEU A 327 55.28 -37.55 23.07
N SER A 328 55.82 -37.19 21.91
CA SER A 328 56.36 -38.12 20.91
C SER A 328 57.89 -38.24 20.99
N ASP A 329 58.45 -39.32 20.42
CA ASP A 329 59.89 -39.60 20.45
C ASP A 329 60.76 -38.53 19.74
N ASP A 330 60.19 -37.76 18.81
CA ASP A 330 60.86 -36.60 18.20
C ASP A 330 60.78 -35.31 19.06
N GLY A 331 60.09 -35.38 20.20
CA GLY A 331 60.04 -34.37 21.25
C GLY A 331 58.85 -33.41 21.19
N TYR A 332 57.90 -33.59 20.28
CA TYR A 332 56.73 -32.71 20.21
C TYR A 332 55.64 -33.09 21.21
N LEU A 333 54.94 -32.05 21.69
CA LEU A 333 53.72 -32.18 22.47
C LEU A 333 52.49 -31.97 21.58
N HIS A 334 51.56 -32.92 21.64
CA HIS A 334 50.30 -32.89 20.93
C HIS A 334 49.15 -32.82 21.93
N ALA A 335 48.28 -31.83 21.76
CA ALA A 335 47.08 -31.67 22.55
C ALA A 335 45.85 -32.14 21.78
N TYR A 336 45.10 -33.05 22.40
CA TYR A 336 43.80 -33.49 21.92
C TYR A 336 42.75 -33.08 22.96
N VAL A 337 41.79 -32.25 22.55
CA VAL A 337 40.74 -31.76 23.48
C VAL A 337 39.38 -32.21 22.97
N TYR A 338 38.71 -33.07 23.74
CA TYR A 338 37.32 -33.45 23.50
C TYR A 338 36.41 -32.44 24.19
N ASN A 339 35.47 -31.84 23.48
CA ASN A 339 34.56 -30.82 24.05
C ASN A 339 33.18 -31.36 24.47
N GLY A 340 33.03 -32.68 24.61
CA GLY A 340 31.74 -33.34 24.81
C GLY A 340 31.05 -33.80 23.50
N THR A 341 31.54 -33.39 22.34
CA THR A 341 30.98 -33.80 21.03
C THR A 341 32.03 -34.23 20.02
N LYS A 342 33.20 -33.59 20.00
CA LYS A 342 34.28 -33.88 19.06
C LYS A 342 35.65 -33.66 19.69
N TRP A 343 36.64 -34.37 19.15
CA TRP A 343 38.05 -34.11 19.42
C TRP A 343 38.57 -32.97 18.53
N SER A 344 39.37 -32.09 19.12
CA SER A 344 40.22 -31.12 18.44
C SER A 344 41.69 -31.48 18.64
N TYR A 345 42.56 -31.05 17.74
CA TYR A 345 43.99 -31.36 17.76
C TYR A 345 44.81 -30.08 17.64
N THR A 346 45.89 -29.96 18.40
CA THR A 346 46.86 -28.85 18.32
C THR A 346 48.27 -29.33 18.65
N LEU A 347 49.24 -28.94 17.82
CA LEU A 347 50.67 -29.11 18.13
C LEU A 347 51.11 -27.95 19.04
N LEU A 348 51.67 -28.23 20.23
CA LEU A 348 51.99 -27.19 21.22
C LEU A 348 53.42 -26.66 21.08
N GLY A 349 54.41 -27.52 21.33
CA GLY A 349 55.82 -27.16 21.44
C GLY A 349 56.71 -28.40 21.46
N ARG A 350 58.02 -28.20 21.60
CA ARG A 350 59.03 -29.27 21.52
C ARG A 350 59.96 -29.25 22.73
N VAL A 351 60.14 -30.39 23.38
CA VAL A 351 60.91 -30.54 24.62
C VAL A 351 62.33 -31.06 24.42
N TRP A 352 62.61 -31.71 23.28
CA TRP A 352 63.94 -32.18 22.90
C TRP A 352 64.06 -32.40 21.39
N THR A 353 65.30 -32.47 20.89
CA THR A 353 65.60 -32.88 19.51
C THR A 353 65.89 -34.37 19.37
N THR A 354 66.20 -35.03 20.48
CA THR A 354 66.52 -36.46 20.55
C THR A 354 65.98 -37.01 21.86
N ALA A 355 65.14 -38.03 21.79
CA ALA A 355 64.58 -38.68 22.97
C ALA A 355 65.67 -39.26 23.87
N PRO A 356 65.56 -39.09 25.20
CA PRO A 356 66.47 -39.71 26.15
C PRO A 356 66.22 -41.22 26.27
N ALA A 357 67.22 -41.95 26.77
CA ALA A 357 67.10 -43.36 27.13
C ALA A 357 66.46 -43.59 28.52
N THR A 358 66.12 -42.50 29.23
CA THR A 358 65.57 -42.47 30.59
C THR A 358 64.08 -42.09 30.57
N PRO A 359 63.31 -42.35 31.64
CA PRO A 359 61.86 -42.15 31.67
C PRO A 359 61.35 -40.69 31.66
N ASP A 360 62.20 -39.69 31.35
CA ASP A 360 61.91 -38.26 31.42
C ASP A 360 60.49 -37.89 30.93
N ARG A 361 59.77 -37.13 31.76
CA ARG A 361 58.45 -36.54 31.46
C ARG A 361 58.51 -35.04 31.76
N PRO A 362 59.13 -34.23 30.88
CA PRO A 362 59.37 -32.81 31.13
C PRO A 362 58.14 -31.97 30.81
N PHE A 363 56.94 -32.46 31.10
CA PHE A 363 55.68 -31.75 30.92
C PHE A 363 54.58 -32.29 31.83
N ASP A 364 53.61 -31.45 32.13
CA ASP A 364 52.34 -31.87 32.74
C ASP A 364 51.19 -30.92 32.36
N VAL A 365 49.96 -31.31 32.70
CA VAL A 365 48.73 -30.56 32.48
C VAL A 365 47.85 -30.54 33.72
N ALA A 366 47.29 -29.37 34.05
CA ALA A 366 46.31 -29.21 35.11
C ALA A 366 45.26 -28.14 34.75
N TYR A 367 44.03 -28.32 35.21
CA TYR A 367 42.98 -27.30 35.09
C TYR A 367 42.95 -26.40 36.32
N GLU A 368 42.73 -25.11 36.12
CA GLU A 368 42.38 -24.20 37.20
C GLU A 368 41.00 -24.60 37.76
N GLY A 369 40.89 -24.73 39.08
CA GLY A 369 39.66 -25.21 39.74
C GLY A 369 38.44 -24.33 39.46
N SER A 370 38.61 -23.01 39.50
CA SER A 370 37.51 -22.07 39.32
C SER A 370 37.26 -21.74 37.87
N SER A 371 38.23 -21.41 37.02
CA SER A 371 37.94 -20.92 35.65
C SER A 371 37.69 -22.06 34.64
N GLY A 372 38.19 -23.27 34.92
CA GLY A 372 38.24 -24.35 33.94
C GLY A 372 39.22 -24.10 32.79
N ARG A 373 40.17 -23.15 32.92
CA ARG A 373 41.31 -23.05 31.99
C ARG A 373 42.31 -24.16 32.29
N ALA A 374 42.95 -24.71 31.26
CA ALA A 374 44.01 -25.69 31.45
C ALA A 374 45.38 -25.06 31.20
N LEU A 375 46.37 -25.38 32.03
CA LEU A 375 47.77 -25.06 31.79
C LEU A 375 48.50 -26.32 31.35
N VAL A 376 49.24 -26.23 30.25
CA VAL A 376 50.24 -27.23 29.87
C VAL A 376 51.60 -26.58 30.02
N VAL A 377 52.40 -27.06 30.96
CA VAL A 377 53.77 -26.58 31.23
C VAL A 377 54.74 -27.63 30.73
N TYR A 378 55.80 -27.21 30.04
CA TYR A 378 56.75 -28.11 29.41
C TYR A 378 58.14 -27.50 29.25
N ALA A 379 59.18 -28.33 29.31
CA ALA A 379 60.54 -27.91 28.94
C ALA A 379 60.60 -27.56 27.45
N ASN A 380 61.52 -26.68 27.07
CA ASN A 380 61.71 -26.26 25.70
C ASN A 380 63.17 -26.47 25.23
N THR A 381 63.39 -26.31 23.93
CA THR A 381 64.74 -26.42 23.32
C THR A 381 65.39 -25.05 23.07
N LEU A 382 64.98 -24.02 23.81
CA LEU A 382 65.57 -22.69 23.69
C LEU A 382 66.95 -22.65 24.35
N THR A 383 67.60 -21.49 24.27
CA THR A 383 68.92 -21.24 24.89
C THR A 383 68.93 -19.94 25.70
N ASP A 384 67.76 -19.31 25.84
CA ASP A 384 67.56 -18.07 26.60
C ASP A 384 67.37 -18.45 28.08
N GLY A 385 68.28 -18.00 28.94
CA GLY A 385 68.27 -18.27 30.38
C GLY A 385 67.18 -17.57 31.18
N THR A 386 66.22 -16.93 30.51
CA THR A 386 64.98 -16.40 31.14
C THR A 386 63.74 -17.20 30.71
N ARG A 387 63.92 -18.33 30.03
CA ARG A 387 62.87 -19.13 29.39
C ARG A 387 63.09 -20.63 29.57
N ASP A 388 63.21 -21.08 30.81
CA ASP A 388 63.57 -22.45 31.16
C ASP A 388 62.43 -23.44 30.92
N LEU A 389 61.19 -23.01 31.17
CA LEU A 389 59.98 -23.74 30.78
C LEU A 389 59.11 -22.87 29.88
N SER A 390 58.32 -23.52 29.03
CA SER A 390 57.25 -22.93 28.26
C SER A 390 55.89 -23.36 28.84
N TYR A 391 54.86 -22.55 28.67
CA TYR A 391 53.49 -22.98 28.94
C TYR A 391 52.48 -22.35 28.01
N ARG A 392 51.34 -23.02 27.85
CA ARG A 392 50.17 -22.52 27.12
C ARG A 392 48.91 -22.70 27.95
N ILE A 393 47.95 -21.80 27.74
CA ILE A 393 46.66 -21.79 28.43
C ILE A 393 45.56 -22.15 27.43
N TRP A 394 44.79 -23.19 27.73
CA TRP A 394 43.54 -23.49 27.06
C TRP A 394 42.38 -22.79 27.78
N ASN A 395 41.63 -21.95 27.09
CA ASN A 395 40.53 -21.19 27.70
C ASN A 395 39.14 -21.85 27.56
N GLY A 396 39.06 -23.05 26.99
CA GLY A 396 37.80 -23.72 26.63
C GLY A 396 37.40 -23.59 25.17
N THR A 397 38.03 -22.69 24.43
CA THR A 397 37.75 -22.46 23.00
C THR A 397 39.01 -22.33 22.15
N ALA A 398 40.09 -21.77 22.70
CA ALA A 398 41.35 -21.55 22.02
C ALA A 398 42.54 -21.71 22.97
N TRP A 399 43.69 -22.03 22.38
CA TRP A 399 44.99 -21.99 23.03
C TRP A 399 45.58 -20.59 22.98
N SER A 400 46.25 -20.18 24.04
CA SER A 400 47.07 -18.97 24.04
C SER A 400 48.30 -19.10 23.14
N GLU A 401 48.96 -17.97 22.94
CA GLU A 401 50.38 -17.95 22.57
C GLU A 401 51.23 -18.68 23.63
N GLU A 402 52.47 -19.01 23.27
CA GLU A 402 53.41 -19.64 24.21
C GLU A 402 53.99 -18.59 25.16
N TYR A 403 53.89 -18.88 26.46
CA TYR A 403 54.49 -18.10 27.53
C TYR A 403 55.68 -18.85 28.12
N TYR A 404 56.47 -18.16 28.94
CA TYR A 404 57.72 -18.68 29.48
C TYR A 404 57.78 -18.51 31.00
N ILE A 405 58.51 -19.42 31.63
CA ILE A 405 58.81 -19.42 33.06
C ILE A 405 60.32 -19.36 33.21
N ASP A 406 60.76 -18.45 34.08
CA ASP A 406 62.18 -18.16 34.38
C ASP A 406 62.58 -18.80 35.71
N ASP A 407 63.65 -19.60 35.68
CA ASP A 407 64.33 -20.10 36.87
C ASP A 407 65.35 -19.07 37.37
N LEU A 408 64.90 -18.19 38.26
CA LEU A 408 65.68 -17.08 38.79
C LEU A 408 66.97 -17.49 39.52
N GLY A 409 67.17 -18.78 39.83
CA GLY A 409 68.39 -19.31 40.43
C GLY A 409 69.59 -19.35 39.47
N HIS A 410 69.34 -19.22 38.15
CA HIS A 410 70.34 -19.46 37.12
C HIS A 410 70.33 -18.36 36.04
N SER A 411 71.49 -18.11 35.42
CA SER A 411 71.61 -17.12 34.33
C SER A 411 71.59 -17.75 32.94
N ASP A 412 71.82 -19.06 32.86
CA ASP A 412 71.84 -19.85 31.63
C ASP A 412 70.58 -20.74 31.58
N HIS A 413 70.16 -21.10 30.37
CA HIS A 413 68.98 -21.94 30.15
C HIS A 413 69.12 -23.30 30.85
N VAL A 414 68.09 -23.61 31.63
CA VAL A 414 67.95 -24.82 32.42
C VAL A 414 67.04 -25.83 31.71
N ARG A 415 67.51 -27.08 31.62
CA ARG A 415 66.73 -28.19 31.05
C ARG A 415 66.05 -29.03 32.13
N TYR A 416 64.77 -28.79 32.33
CA TYR A 416 63.91 -29.62 33.18
C TYR A 416 63.66 -31.03 32.59
N ARG A 417 63.69 -32.05 33.44
CA ARG A 417 63.44 -33.47 33.10
C ARG A 417 62.09 -34.00 33.59
N TRP A 418 61.57 -33.41 34.66
CA TRP A 418 60.27 -33.73 35.23
C TRP A 418 59.52 -32.46 35.56
N VAL A 419 58.23 -32.44 35.23
CA VAL A 419 57.28 -31.42 35.64
C VAL A 419 56.06 -32.15 36.18
N LEU A 420 55.58 -31.74 37.36
CA LEU A 420 54.32 -32.19 37.92
C LEU A 420 53.48 -30.99 38.28
N LEU A 421 52.20 -31.04 37.91
CA LEU A 421 51.23 -30.02 38.25
C LEU A 421 50.10 -30.63 39.09
N GLU A 422 49.60 -29.86 40.05
CA GLU A 422 48.45 -30.26 40.86
C GLU A 422 47.48 -29.08 40.98
N THR A 423 46.20 -29.33 40.71
CA THR A 423 45.11 -28.36 40.89
C THR A 423 44.76 -28.23 42.37
N ASN A 424 44.64 -27.00 42.88
CA ASN A 424 44.12 -26.78 44.22
C ASN A 424 42.65 -27.29 44.31
N PRO A 425 42.34 -28.25 45.19
CA PRO A 425 41.03 -28.88 45.26
C PRO A 425 39.93 -27.96 45.82
N LYS A 426 40.31 -26.81 46.40
CA LYS A 426 39.36 -25.86 47.00
C LYS A 426 38.47 -25.24 45.94
N ALA A 427 37.15 -25.35 46.14
CA ALA A 427 36.16 -24.72 45.29
C ALA A 427 36.42 -23.20 45.17
N GLY A 428 36.41 -22.70 43.93
CA GLY A 428 36.65 -21.29 43.65
C GLY A 428 38.13 -20.88 43.53
N SER A 429 39.09 -21.78 43.72
CA SER A 429 40.53 -21.49 43.52
C SER A 429 40.96 -21.69 42.06
N ASN A 430 41.80 -20.80 41.54
CA ASN A 430 42.54 -21.00 40.27
C ASN A 430 44.00 -21.43 40.51
N GLU A 431 44.36 -21.70 41.76
CA GLU A 431 45.73 -22.02 42.13
C GLU A 431 46.15 -23.39 41.60
N ILE A 432 47.35 -23.45 41.02
CA ILE A 432 47.99 -24.69 40.59
C ILE A 432 49.41 -24.72 41.17
N GLY A 433 49.75 -25.82 41.84
CA GLY A 433 51.10 -26.07 42.30
C GLY A 433 51.94 -26.69 41.19
N MET A 434 53.24 -26.37 41.16
CA MET A 434 54.23 -27.05 40.33
C MET A 434 55.37 -27.57 41.21
N VAL A 435 55.84 -28.79 40.93
CA VAL A 435 57.22 -29.19 41.26
C VAL A 435 57.91 -29.64 39.99
N ALA A 436 59.16 -29.24 39.82
CA ALA A 436 59.94 -29.55 38.64
C ALA A 436 61.38 -29.93 39.02
N VAL A 437 61.96 -30.88 38.28
CA VAL A 437 63.33 -31.37 38.50
C VAL A 437 64.22 -30.93 37.35
N ASP A 438 65.24 -30.17 37.68
CA ASP A 438 66.27 -29.69 36.77
C ASP A 438 67.25 -30.83 36.42
N GLY A 439 67.51 -31.03 35.13
CA GLY A 439 68.47 -32.01 34.63
C GLY A 439 69.89 -31.50 34.40
N SER A 440 70.16 -30.21 34.61
CA SER A 440 71.39 -29.49 34.29
C SER A 440 72.34 -29.43 35.48
N ASN A 441 71.81 -29.12 36.66
CA ASN A 441 72.51 -29.06 37.96
C ASN A 441 71.94 -30.06 39.00
N SER A 442 70.80 -30.72 38.70
CA SER A 442 70.09 -31.63 39.61
C SER A 442 69.32 -30.93 40.75
N ASP A 443 68.75 -29.75 40.53
CA ASP A 443 67.88 -29.09 41.51
C ASP A 443 66.43 -29.58 41.43
N ALA A 444 65.66 -29.39 42.50
CA ALA A 444 64.20 -29.55 42.46
C ALA A 444 63.52 -28.30 43.02
N ASN A 445 62.63 -27.71 42.22
CA ASN A 445 62.00 -26.42 42.48
C ASN A 445 60.49 -26.55 42.56
N ALA A 446 59.87 -25.77 43.43
CA ALA A 446 58.43 -25.60 43.52
C ALA A 446 58.01 -24.17 43.18
N ALA A 447 56.83 -24.03 42.58
CA ALA A 447 56.23 -22.73 42.26
C ALA A 447 54.70 -22.79 42.33
N ILE A 448 54.08 -21.62 42.44
CA ILE A 448 52.63 -21.47 42.48
C ILE A 448 52.16 -20.62 41.30
N TRP A 449 51.20 -21.14 40.56
CA TRP A 449 50.37 -20.36 39.66
C TRP A 449 49.17 -19.82 40.42
N ASN A 450 49.00 -18.50 40.46
CA ASN A 450 47.93 -17.86 41.24
C ASN A 450 46.62 -17.64 40.46
N GLY A 451 46.51 -18.15 39.24
CA GLY A 451 45.42 -17.84 38.31
C GLY A 451 45.77 -16.79 37.25
N SER A 452 46.95 -16.18 37.30
CA SER A 452 47.35 -15.15 36.34
C SER A 452 48.85 -15.13 36.02
N SER A 453 49.69 -15.51 36.98
CA SER A 453 51.14 -15.57 36.84
C SER A 453 51.74 -16.66 37.72
N TRP A 454 52.93 -17.14 37.34
CA TRP A 454 53.79 -17.96 38.18
C TRP A 454 54.56 -17.09 39.19
N GLY A 455 54.68 -17.56 40.43
CA GLY A 455 55.39 -16.90 41.52
C GLY A 455 55.62 -17.85 42.69
N GLU A 456 55.98 -17.30 43.86
CA GLU A 456 56.28 -18.06 45.08
C GLU A 456 57.24 -19.23 44.78
N TRP A 457 58.47 -18.89 44.40
CA TRP A 457 59.49 -19.88 44.06
C TRP A 457 60.19 -20.43 45.30
N GLN A 458 60.39 -21.75 45.34
CA GLN A 458 61.12 -22.42 46.41
C GLN A 458 61.98 -23.55 45.85
N GLU A 459 63.29 -23.43 45.98
CA GLU A 459 64.20 -24.56 45.83
C GLU A 459 63.97 -25.54 46.98
N ILE A 460 63.56 -26.77 46.67
CA ILE A 460 63.37 -27.85 47.67
C ILE A 460 64.73 -28.47 48.00
N THR A 461 65.56 -28.67 46.98
CA THR A 461 66.91 -29.23 47.09
C THR A 461 67.78 -28.72 45.94
N SER A 462 69.06 -28.47 46.25
CA SER A 462 70.11 -28.12 45.29
C SER A 462 70.86 -29.35 44.73
N SER A 463 70.36 -30.56 45.00
CA SER A 463 70.92 -31.84 44.59
C SER A 463 69.91 -32.96 44.86
N VAL A 464 68.90 -33.08 44.01
CA VAL A 464 67.96 -34.20 44.01
C VAL A 464 68.71 -35.53 43.89
N SER A 465 68.25 -36.59 44.56
CA SER A 465 68.91 -37.91 44.55
C SER A 465 69.17 -38.43 43.14
N THR A 466 68.29 -38.12 42.19
CA THR A 466 68.46 -38.45 40.78
C THR A 466 67.57 -37.55 39.90
N PRO A 467 68.10 -36.94 38.83
CA PRO A 467 67.28 -36.15 37.91
C PRO A 467 66.61 -37.03 36.82
N TYR A 468 66.96 -38.31 36.72
CA TYR A 468 66.50 -39.23 35.65
C TYR A 468 65.14 -39.90 35.89
N TYR A 469 64.64 -39.85 37.12
CA TYR A 469 63.41 -40.53 37.55
C TYR A 469 62.50 -39.52 38.27
N GLU A 470 61.23 -39.87 38.50
CA GLU A 470 60.25 -39.01 39.18
C GLU A 470 60.54 -38.93 40.68
N CYS A 471 61.67 -38.30 41.02
CA CYS A 471 62.20 -38.18 42.38
C CYS A 471 61.63 -36.94 43.11
N ALA A 472 60.42 -36.51 42.73
CA ALA A 472 59.71 -35.40 43.32
C ALA A 472 58.20 -35.64 43.22
N ALA A 473 57.43 -35.09 44.15
CA ALA A 473 55.98 -35.18 44.16
C ALA A 473 55.35 -33.95 44.82
N LEU A 474 54.10 -33.67 44.50
CA LEU A 474 53.30 -32.63 45.14
C LEU A 474 51.86 -33.10 45.33
N ALA A 475 51.19 -32.59 46.36
CA ALA A 475 49.78 -32.87 46.62
C ALA A 475 49.18 -31.81 47.55
N TYR A 476 47.94 -31.39 47.26
CA TYR A 476 47.20 -30.52 48.15
C TYR A 476 46.50 -31.30 49.26
N GLU A 477 46.50 -30.71 50.45
CA GLU A 477 45.54 -30.98 51.49
C GLU A 477 44.17 -30.48 51.05
N TYR A 478 43.13 -31.32 51.22
CA TYR A 478 41.84 -31.04 50.60
C TYR A 478 41.09 -29.87 51.26
N THR A 479 40.98 -29.88 52.59
CA THR A 479 40.16 -28.89 53.32
C THR A 479 40.86 -27.54 53.46
N THR A 480 42.16 -27.55 53.77
CA THR A 480 42.94 -26.32 53.94
C THR A 480 43.29 -25.68 52.60
N GLY A 481 43.43 -26.48 51.54
CA GLY A 481 43.99 -26.04 50.27
C GLY A 481 45.49 -25.72 50.36
N TYR A 482 46.20 -26.24 51.35
CA TYR A 482 47.65 -26.11 51.47
C TYR A 482 48.37 -27.16 50.62
N LEU A 483 49.50 -26.79 50.03
CA LEU A 483 50.26 -27.68 49.16
C LEU A 483 51.49 -28.22 49.90
N MET A 484 51.74 -29.52 49.77
CA MET A 484 53.01 -30.14 50.12
C MET A 484 53.79 -30.41 48.83
N ALA A 485 55.08 -30.11 48.82
CA ALA A 485 56.01 -30.48 47.76
C ALA A 485 57.22 -31.21 48.37
N VAL A 486 57.65 -32.30 47.74
CA VAL A 486 58.75 -33.15 48.20
C VAL A 486 59.71 -33.49 47.07
N ALA A 487 60.97 -33.73 47.42
CA ALA A 487 62.03 -34.18 46.50
C ALA A 487 63.00 -35.13 47.22
N GLY A 488 63.54 -36.12 46.53
CA GLY A 488 64.55 -37.00 47.11
C GLY A 488 65.87 -36.27 47.35
N TYR A 489 66.52 -36.53 48.50
CA TYR A 489 67.83 -36.01 48.85
C TYR A 489 68.72 -37.12 49.41
N GLY A 490 69.50 -37.76 48.54
CA GLY A 490 70.19 -39.01 48.87
C GLY A 490 69.18 -40.11 49.25
N ASP A 491 69.32 -40.64 50.46
CA ASP A 491 68.46 -41.60 51.15
C ASP A 491 67.30 -40.94 51.93
N LEU A 492 67.26 -39.60 52.00
CA LEU A 492 66.20 -38.82 52.65
C LEU A 492 65.21 -38.24 51.64
N VAL A 493 64.12 -37.66 52.16
CA VAL A 493 63.17 -36.84 51.40
C VAL A 493 63.18 -35.41 51.96
N ALA A 494 63.52 -34.44 51.13
CA ALA A 494 63.32 -33.02 51.41
C ALA A 494 61.85 -32.65 51.17
N TRP A 495 61.28 -31.82 52.03
CA TRP A 495 59.88 -31.38 51.93
C TRP A 495 59.68 -29.92 52.32
N THR A 496 58.73 -29.27 51.67
CA THR A 496 58.27 -27.91 51.99
C THR A 496 56.75 -27.81 51.82
N ARG A 497 56.12 -26.91 52.57
CA ARG A 497 54.67 -26.71 52.59
C ARG A 497 54.33 -25.26 52.26
N TYR A 498 53.40 -25.06 51.34
CA TYR A 498 52.87 -23.75 50.97
C TYR A 498 51.54 -23.50 51.68
N THR A 499 51.49 -22.38 52.41
CA THR A 499 50.28 -21.93 53.15
C THR A 499 49.88 -20.49 52.79
N GLY A 500 50.29 -20.04 51.60
CA GLY A 500 50.31 -18.64 51.16
C GLY A 500 51.74 -18.12 50.96
N THR A 501 52.71 -18.76 51.60
CA THR A 501 54.15 -18.68 51.36
C THR A 501 54.77 -20.06 51.61
N TRP A 502 55.89 -20.38 50.98
CA TRP A 502 56.61 -21.63 51.24
C TRP A 502 57.33 -21.62 52.59
N SER A 503 57.33 -22.77 53.26
CA SER A 503 58.20 -23.00 54.43
C SER A 503 59.64 -23.27 53.99
N THR A 504 60.60 -23.07 54.89
CA THR A 504 61.98 -23.54 54.65
C THR A 504 62.00 -25.07 54.50
N PRO A 505 62.71 -25.64 53.51
CA PRO A 505 62.79 -27.09 53.33
C PRO A 505 63.26 -27.81 54.60
N SER A 506 62.63 -28.94 54.90
CA SER A 506 62.95 -29.85 56.00
C SER A 506 63.17 -31.26 55.47
N PHE A 507 63.73 -32.16 56.27
CA PHE A 507 64.09 -33.51 55.84
C PHE A 507 63.32 -34.58 56.60
N LEU A 508 62.92 -35.63 55.88
CA LEU A 508 62.22 -36.81 56.38
C LEU A 508 63.03 -38.06 56.01
N ASP A 509 63.32 -38.90 57.01
CA ASP A 509 63.85 -40.24 56.79
C ASP A 509 62.67 -41.21 56.56
N ILE A 510 62.38 -41.50 55.30
CA ILE A 510 61.27 -42.37 54.91
C ILE A 510 61.64 -43.86 54.95
N ASN A 511 62.94 -44.20 54.98
CA ASN A 511 63.43 -45.58 55.07
C ASN A 511 64.49 -45.71 56.18
N PRO A 512 64.09 -45.64 57.47
CA PRO A 512 65.05 -45.57 58.58
C PRO A 512 66.02 -46.76 58.58
N GLY A 513 67.31 -46.45 58.41
CA GLY A 513 68.40 -47.42 58.43
C GLY A 513 68.82 -48.01 57.07
N ALA A 514 68.20 -47.58 55.97
CA ALA A 514 68.73 -47.77 54.62
C ALA A 514 69.69 -46.64 54.24
N ALA A 515 70.47 -46.83 53.15
CA ALA A 515 71.47 -45.87 52.68
C ALA A 515 71.51 -45.74 51.16
N SER A 516 70.37 -46.01 50.51
CA SER A 516 70.21 -46.08 49.06
C SER A 516 69.52 -44.83 48.54
N ASN A 517 69.94 -44.32 47.38
CA ASN A 517 69.34 -43.14 46.79
C ASN A 517 67.89 -43.36 46.37
N MET A 518 67.07 -42.36 46.67
CA MET A 518 65.68 -42.29 46.25
C MET A 518 65.53 -42.28 44.73
N ARG A 519 64.57 -43.04 44.17
CA ARG A 519 64.30 -43.08 42.71
C ARG A 519 62.91 -42.57 42.34
N TRP A 520 61.88 -43.00 43.05
CA TRP A 520 60.50 -42.61 42.77
C TRP A 520 59.81 -42.13 44.04
N LEU A 521 59.12 -40.99 43.93
CA LEU A 521 58.22 -40.48 44.97
C LEU A 521 56.82 -40.35 44.40
N VAL A 522 55.82 -40.77 45.17
CA VAL A 522 54.41 -40.56 44.86
C VAL A 522 53.73 -39.96 46.06
N MET A 523 53.03 -38.85 45.87
CA MET A 523 52.24 -38.23 46.94
C MET A 523 50.79 -38.07 46.51
N LYS A 524 49.86 -38.43 47.40
CA LYS A 524 48.41 -38.38 47.14
C LYS A 524 47.68 -37.77 48.31
N GLY A 525 46.85 -36.77 48.06
CA GLY A 525 45.95 -36.19 49.06
C GLY A 525 44.64 -36.95 49.16
N GLN A 526 44.14 -37.14 50.38
CA GLN A 526 42.79 -37.67 50.59
C GLN A 526 41.77 -36.63 50.12
N ARG A 527 41.12 -36.87 48.97
CA ARG A 527 40.19 -35.92 48.35
C ARG A 527 38.80 -35.95 48.99
N ALA A 528 38.73 -35.64 50.29
CA ALA A 528 37.48 -35.60 51.05
C ALA A 528 37.44 -34.39 51.99
N GLU A 529 36.30 -33.70 52.00
CA GLU A 529 36.05 -32.55 52.88
C GLU A 529 36.18 -32.94 54.36
N GLY A 530 36.83 -32.09 55.14
CA GLY A 530 37.17 -32.34 56.55
C GLY A 530 38.49 -33.08 56.78
N PHE A 531 39.18 -33.53 55.72
CA PHE A 531 40.47 -34.21 55.82
C PHE A 531 41.60 -33.44 55.11
N ASN A 532 42.82 -33.58 55.65
CA ASN A 532 44.06 -32.98 55.13
C ASN A 532 45.20 -34.01 55.05
N ARG A 533 44.86 -35.30 55.00
CA ARG A 533 45.88 -36.36 55.01
C ARG A 533 46.53 -36.49 53.64
N LEU A 534 47.84 -36.67 53.64
CA LEU A 534 48.61 -37.01 52.44
C LEU A 534 49.30 -38.35 52.68
N MET A 535 49.35 -39.21 51.66
CA MET A 535 50.19 -40.41 51.67
C MET A 535 51.39 -40.16 50.78
N LEU A 536 52.59 -40.34 51.31
CA LEU A 536 53.83 -40.33 50.57
C LEU A 536 54.35 -41.77 50.47
N LEU A 537 54.58 -42.23 49.23
CA LEU A 537 55.23 -43.49 48.91
C LEU A 537 56.61 -43.20 48.32
N SER A 538 57.56 -44.08 48.62
CA SER A 538 58.92 -44.01 48.08
C SER A 538 59.39 -45.36 47.56
N LEU A 539 60.21 -45.34 46.51
CA LEU A 539 60.94 -46.48 46.00
C LEU A 539 62.40 -46.08 45.75
N ASP A 540 63.33 -46.74 46.43
CA ASP A 540 64.76 -46.48 46.33
C ASP A 540 65.51 -47.46 45.40
N GLU A 541 66.79 -47.21 45.18
CA GLU A 541 67.64 -48.02 44.31
C GLU A 541 68.01 -49.42 44.85
N ALA A 542 67.67 -49.73 46.10
CA ALA A 542 67.78 -51.08 46.66
C ALA A 542 66.50 -51.91 46.48
N ASN A 543 65.48 -51.36 45.79
CA ASN A 543 64.14 -51.94 45.66
C ASN A 543 63.31 -51.88 46.96
N ASP A 544 63.61 -50.95 47.87
CA ASP A 544 62.79 -50.75 49.07
C ASP A 544 61.60 -49.83 48.78
N ALA A 545 60.38 -50.33 48.99
CA ALA A 545 59.16 -49.54 48.99
C ALA A 545 58.80 -49.12 50.42
N CYS A 546 58.69 -47.81 50.67
CA CYS A 546 58.26 -47.28 51.97
C CYS A 546 57.05 -46.35 51.82
N ALA A 547 56.37 -46.11 52.93
CA ALA A 547 55.23 -45.23 52.99
C ALA A 547 55.16 -44.47 54.32
N VAL A 548 54.64 -43.25 54.28
CA VAL A 548 54.42 -42.39 55.45
C VAL A 548 53.22 -41.48 55.21
N VAL A 549 52.47 -41.21 56.27
CA VAL A 549 51.28 -40.36 56.22
C VAL A 549 51.58 -38.99 56.81
N TRP A 550 51.14 -37.93 56.15
CA TRP A 550 50.97 -36.62 56.78
C TRP A 550 49.55 -36.56 57.36
N ASP A 551 49.40 -36.28 58.65
CA ASP A 551 48.09 -36.28 59.31
C ASP A 551 47.30 -34.96 59.14
N GLY A 552 47.90 -33.97 58.47
CA GLY A 552 47.42 -32.58 58.36
C GLY A 552 48.25 -31.59 59.19
N SER A 553 49.10 -32.10 60.10
CA SER A 553 49.92 -31.32 61.03
C SER A 553 51.37 -31.81 61.17
N GLN A 554 51.61 -33.11 61.03
CA GLN A 554 52.93 -33.73 61.13
C GLN A 554 53.02 -35.01 60.28
N TRP A 555 54.24 -35.48 60.02
CA TRP A 555 54.50 -36.79 59.44
C TRP A 555 54.41 -37.89 60.52
N ASP A 556 53.71 -38.97 60.22
CA ASP A 556 53.63 -40.19 61.02
C ASP A 556 54.95 -41.01 60.95
N GLN A 557 54.98 -42.16 61.61
CA GLN A 557 56.10 -43.09 61.49
C GLN A 557 56.16 -43.72 60.10
N SER A 558 57.35 -43.63 59.47
CA SER A 558 57.67 -44.29 58.22
C SER A 558 57.59 -45.82 58.35
N VAL A 559 57.04 -46.48 57.33
CA VAL A 559 56.91 -47.95 57.27
C VAL A 559 57.49 -48.46 55.96
N ARG A 560 58.43 -49.40 56.04
CA ARG A 560 58.86 -50.17 54.86
C ARG A 560 57.82 -51.25 54.54
N LEU A 561 57.22 -51.16 53.36
CA LEU A 561 56.22 -52.08 52.86
C LEU A 561 56.87 -53.37 52.32
N ASP A 562 57.99 -53.20 51.62
CA ASP A 562 58.71 -54.25 50.91
C ASP A 562 60.18 -53.84 50.69
N ASN A 563 61.13 -54.79 50.66
CA ASN A 563 62.56 -54.58 50.36
C ASN A 563 63.06 -55.33 49.12
N ARG A 564 62.13 -55.81 48.31
CA ARG A 564 62.29 -56.66 47.14
C ARG A 564 61.20 -56.32 46.13
N MET A 565 60.89 -55.05 45.92
CA MET A 565 60.04 -54.65 44.80
C MET A 565 60.60 -55.17 43.47
N GLU A 566 59.73 -55.47 42.51
CA GLU A 566 60.07 -56.05 41.21
C GLU A 566 61.19 -55.27 40.50
N THR A 567 61.14 -53.95 40.55
CA THR A 567 62.18 -53.11 39.96
C THR A 567 62.19 -51.69 40.52
N TYR A 568 63.36 -51.07 40.63
CA TYR A 568 63.48 -49.61 40.83
C TYR A 568 63.60 -48.84 39.50
N ALA A 569 63.77 -49.52 38.36
CA ALA A 569 64.05 -48.87 37.08
C ALA A 569 62.81 -48.23 36.43
N THR A 570 61.62 -48.59 36.92
CA THR A 570 60.31 -48.08 36.52
C THR A 570 59.46 -47.89 37.77
N ARG A 571 58.40 -47.08 37.69
CA ARG A 571 57.48 -46.87 38.82
C ARG A 571 56.54 -48.06 38.96
N CYS A 572 57.04 -49.15 39.56
CA CYS A 572 56.24 -50.35 39.84
C CYS A 572 55.43 -50.24 41.15
N LEU A 573 55.27 -49.04 41.70
CA LEU A 573 54.55 -48.75 42.94
C LEU A 573 53.69 -47.49 42.75
N ASP A 574 52.40 -47.58 43.03
CA ASP A 574 51.48 -46.43 43.11
C ASP A 574 50.33 -46.75 44.07
N GLY A 575 49.59 -45.74 44.47
CA GLY A 575 48.41 -45.92 45.29
C GLY A 575 47.48 -44.71 45.23
N ASP A 576 46.28 -44.87 45.77
CA ASP A 576 45.39 -43.74 45.95
C ASP A 576 44.43 -43.96 47.13
N TRP A 577 43.84 -42.88 47.59
CA TRP A 577 42.82 -42.90 48.63
C TRP A 577 41.49 -43.36 48.07
N GLU A 578 40.85 -44.32 48.73
CA GLU A 578 39.44 -44.55 48.44
C GLU A 578 38.61 -43.30 48.73
N PRO A 579 37.64 -42.98 47.87
CA PRO A 579 36.69 -41.93 48.17
C PRO A 579 35.89 -42.28 49.42
N GLY A 580 35.67 -41.30 50.30
CA GLY A 580 34.94 -41.50 51.55
C GLY A 580 35.80 -42.05 52.69
N GLU A 581 35.69 -43.35 53.01
CA GLU A 581 36.13 -44.02 54.26
C GLU A 581 37.64 -43.92 54.58
N GLY A 582 38.42 -43.29 53.71
CA GLY A 582 39.74 -42.77 54.05
C GLY A 582 40.79 -43.86 54.25
N ARG A 583 40.62 -45.01 53.59
CA ARG A 583 41.66 -46.03 53.42
C ARG A 583 42.51 -45.68 52.19
N PHE A 584 43.78 -46.07 52.22
CA PHE A 584 44.69 -45.91 51.09
C PHE A 584 45.08 -47.28 50.54
N ILE A 585 44.93 -47.48 49.24
CA ILE A 585 45.27 -48.74 48.58
C ILE A 585 46.56 -48.50 47.83
N VAL A 586 47.61 -49.24 48.19
CA VAL A 586 48.86 -49.27 47.44
C VAL A 586 48.92 -50.55 46.64
N VAL A 587 49.33 -50.42 45.38
CA VAL A 587 49.52 -51.52 44.43
C VAL A 587 50.97 -51.46 43.98
N GLY A 588 51.61 -52.63 43.89
CA GLY A 588 52.94 -52.69 43.32
C GLY A 588 53.33 -54.05 42.77
N GLY A 589 54.45 -54.08 42.05
CA GLY A 589 55.09 -55.32 41.59
C GLY A 589 55.93 -55.92 42.71
N ASP A 590 55.49 -57.05 43.26
CA ASP A 590 56.30 -57.89 44.15
C ASP A 590 57.22 -58.78 43.29
N ARG A 591 58.44 -59.02 43.74
CA ARG A 591 59.49 -59.59 42.88
C ARG A 591 59.21 -61.03 42.47
N ASN A 592 59.19 -61.26 41.16
CA ASN A 592 58.80 -62.52 40.50
C ASN A 592 57.38 -62.99 40.91
N ILE A 593 56.43 -62.05 41.05
CA ILE A 593 55.04 -62.35 41.34
C ILE A 593 54.16 -61.79 40.22
N ASP A 594 53.62 -62.71 39.42
CA ASP A 594 52.73 -62.38 38.29
C ASP A 594 51.43 -61.69 38.72
N ALA A 595 50.90 -62.05 39.90
CA ALA A 595 49.66 -61.49 40.42
C ALA A 595 49.85 -60.04 40.89
N ILE A 596 48.82 -59.20 40.70
CA ILE A 596 48.82 -57.85 41.27
C ILE A 596 48.96 -57.95 42.78
N SER A 597 49.97 -57.27 43.33
CA SER A 597 50.23 -57.20 44.77
C SER A 597 49.70 -55.89 45.34
N TYR A 598 48.90 -55.97 46.41
CA TYR A 598 48.32 -54.78 47.04
C TYR A 598 48.27 -54.86 48.58
N LYS A 599 48.31 -53.69 49.21
CA LYS A 599 48.14 -53.49 50.66
C LYS A 599 47.13 -52.36 50.89
N ILE A 600 46.45 -52.42 52.03
CA ILE A 600 45.44 -51.42 52.42
C ILE A 600 45.90 -50.76 53.72
N TRP A 601 46.07 -49.46 53.72
CA TRP A 601 46.25 -48.68 54.93
C TRP A 601 44.90 -48.18 55.43
N THR A 602 44.60 -48.40 56.71
CA THR A 602 43.37 -47.92 57.34
C THR A 602 43.72 -47.01 58.53
N PRO A 603 43.12 -45.80 58.65
CA PRO A 603 43.31 -44.92 59.80
C PRO A 603 43.18 -45.66 61.14
N GLY A 604 44.12 -45.43 62.06
CA GLY A 604 44.14 -46.03 63.39
C GLY A 604 44.49 -47.53 63.43
N THR A 605 44.43 -48.25 62.31
CA THR A 605 44.78 -49.68 62.22
C THR A 605 46.14 -49.90 61.56
N GLY A 606 46.52 -49.06 60.61
CA GLY A 606 47.74 -49.18 59.82
C GLY A 606 47.58 -50.10 58.60
N TRP A 607 48.69 -50.67 58.14
CA TRP A 607 48.75 -51.50 56.92
C TRP A 607 48.21 -52.91 57.13
N THR A 608 47.43 -53.39 56.16
CA THR A 608 46.97 -54.78 56.07
C THR A 608 47.27 -55.33 54.67
N PRO A 609 48.05 -56.42 54.56
CA PRO A 609 48.78 -57.11 55.63
C PRO A 609 49.87 -56.23 56.26
N PHE A 610 50.10 -56.38 57.57
CA PHE A 610 51.00 -55.49 58.34
C PHE A 610 52.50 -55.83 58.21
N LEU A 611 52.82 -57.07 57.82
CA LEU A 611 54.22 -57.51 57.70
C LEU A 611 54.88 -56.93 56.44
N GLU A 612 56.17 -56.61 56.57
CA GLU A 612 57.06 -56.29 55.42
C GLU A 612 57.09 -57.49 54.44
N ASN A 613 57.13 -57.22 53.14
CA ASN A 613 57.18 -58.23 52.06
C ASN A 613 55.97 -59.17 51.99
N LEU A 614 54.85 -58.81 52.63
CA LEU A 614 53.60 -59.58 52.58
C LEU A 614 52.46 -58.77 51.98
N TRP A 615 52.02 -59.16 50.79
CA TRP A 615 50.97 -58.49 50.04
C TRP A 615 49.72 -59.36 49.91
N TYR A 616 48.55 -58.73 49.78
CA TYR A 616 47.43 -59.42 49.15
C TYR A 616 47.74 -59.64 47.68
N ARG A 617 47.22 -60.74 47.12
CA ARG A 617 47.44 -61.12 45.73
C ARG A 617 46.13 -61.20 44.98
N TYR A 618 46.08 -60.58 43.82
CA TYR A 618 44.97 -60.71 42.89
C TYR A 618 45.45 -61.33 41.58
N TRP A 619 45.08 -62.59 41.38
CA TRP A 619 45.43 -63.36 40.19
C TRP A 619 44.59 -62.92 39.00
N GLY A 620 45.21 -62.83 37.84
CA GLY A 620 44.56 -62.21 36.69
C GLY A 620 45.36 -62.32 35.40
N ARG A 621 45.26 -61.29 34.57
CA ARG A 621 45.88 -61.17 33.24
C ARG A 621 47.31 -60.61 33.27
N THR A 622 47.75 -60.09 34.41
CA THR A 622 49.08 -59.49 34.57
C THR A 622 50.16 -60.56 34.75
N THR A 623 51.36 -60.24 34.31
CA THR A 623 52.62 -60.83 34.79
C THR A 623 53.38 -59.79 35.64
N ASP A 624 54.71 -59.90 35.80
CA ASP A 624 55.51 -59.02 36.66
C ASP A 624 55.28 -57.51 36.37
N GLN A 625 54.66 -56.78 37.31
CA GLN A 625 54.24 -55.39 37.08
C GLN A 625 55.45 -54.43 37.04
N ARG A 626 55.58 -53.69 35.93
CA ARG A 626 56.69 -52.74 35.69
C ARG A 626 56.26 -51.30 35.89
N TRP A 627 55.09 -50.91 35.37
CA TRP A 627 54.48 -49.61 35.63
C TRP A 627 53.13 -49.81 36.27
N VAL A 628 52.87 -49.09 37.36
CA VAL A 628 51.60 -49.14 38.07
C VAL A 628 51.04 -47.73 38.17
N GLN A 629 49.75 -47.60 37.90
CA GLN A 629 49.01 -46.37 38.14
C GLN A 629 47.71 -46.68 38.89
N VAL A 630 47.47 -45.99 40.00
CA VAL A 630 46.21 -46.08 40.76
C VAL A 630 45.53 -44.72 40.76
N ARG A 631 44.23 -44.70 40.45
CA ARG A 631 43.43 -43.48 40.43
C ARG A 631 42.09 -43.72 41.10
N ALA A 632 41.76 -42.87 42.07
CA ALA A 632 40.48 -42.89 42.74
C ALA A 632 39.39 -42.14 41.94
N ASP A 633 38.15 -42.65 42.01
CA ASP A 633 36.99 -41.86 41.62
C ASP A 633 36.81 -40.72 42.63
N PRO A 634 36.97 -39.44 42.24
CA PRO A 634 36.85 -38.32 43.16
C PRO A 634 35.44 -38.15 43.74
N ARG A 635 34.42 -38.78 43.15
CA ARG A 635 33.04 -38.74 43.65
C ARG A 635 32.70 -39.94 44.54
N GLY A 636 33.38 -41.07 44.36
CA GLY A 636 33.04 -42.34 45.01
C GLY A 636 31.63 -42.82 44.69
N VAL A 637 31.16 -42.57 43.47
CA VAL A 637 29.80 -42.92 43.05
C VAL A 637 29.88 -44.04 42.02
N GLY A 638 29.20 -45.14 42.30
CA GLY A 638 29.19 -46.34 41.45
C GLY A 638 29.99 -47.49 42.05
N GLU A 639 30.29 -48.52 41.25
CA GLU A 639 31.00 -49.72 41.72
C GLU A 639 32.52 -49.66 41.54
N ALA A 640 33.08 -48.60 40.96
CA ALA A 640 34.52 -48.45 40.74
C ALA A 640 35.06 -47.36 41.66
N MET A 641 35.60 -47.75 42.82
CA MET A 641 36.22 -46.81 43.75
C MET A 641 37.62 -46.40 43.26
N LEU A 642 38.37 -47.36 42.70
CA LEU A 642 39.66 -47.11 42.07
C LEU A 642 39.76 -47.83 40.71
N LEU A 643 40.50 -47.23 39.79
CA LEU A 643 40.98 -47.86 38.57
C LEU A 643 42.50 -48.00 38.64
N ILE A 644 42.98 -49.19 38.29
CA ILE A 644 44.38 -49.58 38.39
C ILE A 644 44.85 -49.98 37.01
N GLY A 645 45.87 -49.31 36.48
CA GLY A 645 46.54 -49.71 35.25
C GLY A 645 47.91 -50.29 35.55
N THR A 646 48.25 -51.38 34.87
CA THR A 646 49.54 -52.04 35.01
C THR A 646 50.12 -52.35 33.64
N VAL A 647 51.34 -51.89 33.38
CA VAL A 647 52.18 -52.44 32.29
C VAL A 647 53.09 -53.48 32.89
N ASP A 648 52.98 -54.72 32.46
CA ASP A 648 53.81 -55.83 32.91
C ASP A 648 55.06 -56.04 32.03
N ASP A 649 55.88 -57.03 32.36
CA ASP A 649 57.12 -57.37 31.64
C ASP A 649 56.87 -57.92 30.23
N GLY A 650 55.69 -58.51 29.98
CA GLY A 650 55.15 -58.83 28.66
C GLY A 650 54.88 -57.60 27.79
N ARG A 651 54.81 -56.42 28.43
CA ARG A 651 54.43 -55.10 27.87
C ARG A 651 52.94 -54.98 27.61
N ASP A 652 52.13 -55.84 28.21
CA ASP A 652 50.68 -55.78 28.15
C ASP A 652 50.20 -54.65 29.07
N LEU A 653 49.23 -53.86 28.62
CA LEU A 653 48.54 -52.90 29.51
C LEU A 653 47.25 -53.54 29.99
N VAL A 654 47.19 -53.84 31.28
CA VAL A 654 46.02 -54.43 31.94
C VAL A 654 45.36 -53.37 32.83
N LEU A 655 44.03 -53.31 32.78
CA LEU A 655 43.23 -52.41 33.61
C LEU A 655 42.37 -53.24 34.57
N THR A 656 42.47 -52.93 35.85
CA THR A 656 41.79 -53.63 36.96
C THR A 656 40.92 -52.63 37.73
N ARG A 657 39.70 -53.06 38.09
CA ARG A 657 38.80 -52.28 38.96
C ARG A 657 38.98 -52.69 40.42
N TRP A 658 38.94 -51.73 41.34
CA TRP A 658 38.69 -51.98 42.77
C TRP A 658 37.34 -51.40 43.16
N ASP A 659 36.49 -52.20 43.80
CA ASP A 659 35.08 -51.85 44.06
C ASP A 659 34.77 -51.30 45.45
N GLY A 660 35.79 -51.12 46.30
CA GLY A 660 35.60 -50.76 47.70
C GLY A 660 35.76 -51.94 48.66
N SER A 661 35.77 -53.17 48.16
CA SER A 661 35.92 -54.37 48.99
C SER A 661 36.97 -55.33 48.45
N SER A 662 37.07 -55.46 47.13
CA SER A 662 37.98 -56.38 46.47
C SER A 662 38.39 -55.90 45.08
N MET A 663 39.47 -56.49 44.56
CA MET A 663 39.84 -56.37 43.15
C MET A 663 38.82 -57.13 42.30
N GLY A 664 38.31 -56.49 41.24
CA GLY A 664 37.26 -56.99 40.37
C GLY A 664 37.70 -57.10 38.91
N GLY A 665 36.78 -56.80 37.98
CA GLY A 665 36.97 -57.04 36.55
C GLY A 665 38.30 -56.53 35.97
N GLN A 666 38.92 -57.36 35.13
CA GLN A 666 40.15 -57.04 34.40
C GLN A 666 39.94 -57.08 32.88
N ILE A 667 40.54 -56.12 32.19
CA ILE A 667 40.69 -56.16 30.74
C ILE A 667 42.16 -55.96 30.35
N GLU A 668 42.56 -56.58 29.25
CA GLU A 668 43.79 -56.25 28.54
C GLU A 668 43.45 -55.12 27.56
N ALA A 669 43.91 -53.90 27.86
CA ALA A 669 43.66 -52.72 27.03
C ALA A 669 44.42 -52.82 25.70
N THR A 670 45.67 -53.30 25.76
CA THR A 670 46.50 -53.63 24.60
C THR A 670 47.50 -54.74 24.93
N LYS A 671 47.87 -55.51 23.91
CA LYS A 671 48.85 -56.61 23.98
C LYS A 671 50.32 -56.16 23.98
N SER A 672 50.57 -54.92 23.59
CA SER A 672 51.93 -54.40 23.69
C SER A 672 51.97 -52.88 23.60
N VAL A 673 52.63 -52.28 24.58
CA VAL A 673 53.07 -50.90 24.53
C VAL A 673 54.46 -50.74 23.86
N ASN A 674 55.09 -51.84 23.42
CA ASN A 674 56.42 -51.95 22.78
C ASN A 674 57.63 -51.67 23.70
N THR A 675 57.47 -50.92 24.78
CA THR A 675 58.58 -50.44 25.62
C THR A 675 58.21 -50.45 27.10
N LEU A 676 59.21 -50.61 27.97
CA LEU A 676 59.07 -50.48 29.42
C LEU A 676 59.82 -49.25 29.96
N THR A 677 60.44 -48.45 29.10
CA THR A 677 61.40 -47.42 29.51
C THR A 677 60.75 -46.23 30.21
N TYR A 678 59.46 -45.97 29.96
CA TYR A 678 58.69 -44.83 30.44
C TYR A 678 57.21 -45.23 30.57
N GLU A 679 56.45 -44.48 31.36
CA GLU A 679 55.01 -44.69 31.52
C GLU A 679 54.27 -44.31 30.24
N THR A 680 53.50 -45.27 29.71
CA THR A 680 52.88 -45.20 28.39
C THR A 680 51.38 -44.94 28.42
N PHE A 681 50.80 -44.70 29.59
CA PHE A 681 49.36 -44.52 29.77
C PHE A 681 49.03 -43.56 30.92
N GLU A 682 47.82 -43.02 30.91
CA GLU A 682 47.26 -42.24 32.02
C GLU A 682 45.76 -42.52 32.12
N ILE A 683 45.27 -42.68 33.36
CA ILE A 683 43.87 -42.82 33.75
C ILE A 683 43.42 -41.51 34.42
N ALA A 684 42.26 -40.99 34.04
CA ALA A 684 41.65 -39.86 34.73
C ALA A 684 40.14 -40.06 34.86
N PHE A 685 39.59 -39.61 35.99
CA PHE A 685 38.15 -39.59 36.24
C PHE A 685 37.56 -38.22 35.93
N GLN A 686 36.32 -38.27 35.46
CA GLN A 686 35.45 -37.12 35.40
C GLN A 686 35.06 -36.65 36.80
N LEU A 687 34.97 -35.34 37.00
CA LEU A 687 34.73 -34.73 38.32
C LEU A 687 33.23 -34.57 38.65
N TYR A 688 32.35 -34.87 37.70
CA TYR A 688 30.89 -34.74 37.80
C TYR A 688 30.19 -35.98 37.22
N GLY A 689 28.91 -36.18 37.58
CA GLY A 689 28.07 -37.22 36.99
C GLY A 689 27.50 -36.82 35.64
N GLU A 690 26.54 -37.61 35.15
CA GLU A 690 25.84 -37.33 33.90
C GLU A 690 25.05 -36.02 33.99
N PRO A 691 24.98 -35.22 32.90
CA PRO A 691 24.17 -34.02 32.87
C PRO A 691 22.69 -34.32 33.18
N THR A 692 22.11 -33.57 34.12
CA THR A 692 20.68 -33.70 34.49
C THR A 692 19.87 -32.46 34.15
N GLU A 693 20.53 -31.33 33.90
CA GLU A 693 19.86 -30.09 33.53
C GLU A 693 20.68 -29.30 32.52
N ARG A 694 19.96 -28.64 31.60
CA ARG A 694 20.49 -27.75 30.58
C ARG A 694 19.80 -26.41 30.68
N THR A 695 20.58 -25.33 30.63
CA THR A 695 20.07 -23.96 30.73
C THR A 695 20.49 -23.13 29.52
N VAL A 696 19.58 -22.29 29.03
CA VAL A 696 19.87 -21.18 28.11
C VAL A 696 19.53 -19.88 28.82
N GLU A 697 20.44 -18.91 28.80
CA GLU A 697 20.15 -17.55 29.25
C GLU A 697 20.59 -16.54 28.19
N VAL A 698 19.74 -15.56 27.94
CA VAL A 698 20.01 -14.46 27.00
C VAL A 698 19.44 -13.17 27.55
N GLU A 699 20.21 -12.09 27.41
CA GLU A 699 19.76 -10.73 27.69
C GLU A 699 19.66 -9.95 26.37
N MET A 700 18.48 -9.38 26.13
CA MET A 700 18.19 -8.49 25.02
C MET A 700 18.09 -7.06 25.53
N ARG A 701 18.59 -6.12 24.75
CA ARG A 701 18.59 -4.68 25.07
C ARG A 701 18.09 -3.91 23.86
N GLY A 702 17.39 -2.81 24.10
CA GLY A 702 16.89 -1.92 23.07
C GLY A 702 16.71 -0.50 23.58
N GLY A 703 16.43 0.42 22.65
CA GLY A 703 16.00 1.79 22.96
C GLY A 703 14.50 1.96 22.75
N SER A 704 13.94 2.96 23.40
CA SER A 704 12.56 3.44 23.25
C SER A 704 12.58 4.96 23.21
N ASP A 705 11.42 5.59 22.98
CA ASP A 705 11.28 7.04 23.14
C ASP A 705 11.43 7.50 24.61
N LEU A 706 11.34 8.80 24.82
CA LEU A 706 11.32 9.46 26.13
C LEU A 706 9.96 10.11 26.44
N ASP A 707 8.92 9.80 25.66
CA ASP A 707 7.59 10.36 25.84
C ASP A 707 6.89 9.69 27.03
N ASP A 708 5.85 10.34 27.57
CA ASP A 708 5.09 9.82 28.71
C ASP A 708 4.27 8.59 28.31
N TRP A 709 4.34 7.53 29.10
CA TRP A 709 3.60 6.28 28.84
C TRP A 709 2.44 6.06 29.81
N ASN A 710 1.29 5.66 29.29
CA ASN A 710 0.14 5.21 30.10
C ASN A 710 -0.02 3.68 30.11
N GLY A 711 0.81 2.97 29.34
CA GLY A 711 0.88 1.51 29.35
C GLY A 711 2.11 0.99 28.61
N LEU A 712 2.39 -0.30 28.76
CA LEU A 712 3.47 -1.00 28.06
C LEU A 712 3.02 -2.45 27.81
N THR A 713 2.92 -2.85 26.54
CA THR A 713 2.82 -4.26 26.18
C THR A 713 4.19 -4.74 25.73
N TRP A 714 4.61 -5.91 26.17
CA TRP A 714 5.81 -6.56 25.63
C TRP A 714 5.47 -7.97 25.18
N ILE A 715 6.04 -8.37 24.05
CA ILE A 715 5.71 -9.58 23.31
C ILE A 715 7.02 -10.32 23.04
N VAL A 716 7.00 -11.64 23.25
CA VAL A 716 8.10 -12.53 22.85
C VAL A 716 7.50 -13.70 22.10
N ASP A 717 7.95 -13.92 20.88
CA ASP A 717 7.76 -15.19 20.17
C ASP A 717 9.04 -16.01 20.25
N SER A 718 8.89 -17.25 20.73
CA SER A 718 10.02 -18.15 20.92
C SER A 718 9.65 -19.61 20.79
N ALA A 719 10.66 -20.45 20.55
CA ALA A 719 10.53 -21.90 20.52
C ALA A 719 11.71 -22.62 21.16
N CYS A 720 11.44 -23.81 21.69
CA CYS A 720 12.46 -24.70 22.23
C CYS A 720 12.63 -25.94 21.36
N THR A 721 13.87 -26.36 21.07
CA THR A 721 14.14 -27.59 20.29
C THR A 721 13.84 -28.89 21.06
N VAL A 722 13.45 -28.78 22.33
CA VAL A 722 13.03 -29.90 23.18
C VAL A 722 11.65 -29.60 23.75
N PRO A 723 10.82 -30.62 23.98
CA PRO A 723 9.49 -30.41 24.53
C PRO A 723 9.55 -30.05 26.01
N SER A 724 8.59 -29.27 26.50
CA SER A 724 8.36 -28.98 27.92
C SER A 724 9.62 -28.50 28.65
N ALA A 725 10.27 -27.47 28.11
CA ALA A 725 11.28 -26.70 28.83
C ALA A 725 10.59 -25.61 29.65
N SER A 726 11.15 -25.27 30.80
CA SER A 726 10.65 -24.18 31.65
C SER A 726 11.23 -22.87 31.14
N VAL A 727 10.38 -21.93 30.71
CA VAL A 727 10.77 -20.64 30.16
C VAL A 727 10.37 -19.54 31.13
N THR A 728 11.32 -18.68 31.47
CA THR A 728 11.13 -17.48 32.29
C THR A 728 11.60 -16.26 31.51
N LEU A 729 10.72 -15.30 31.30
CA LEU A 729 10.99 -14.03 30.64
C LEU A 729 10.81 -12.89 31.64
N GLN A 730 11.77 -11.97 31.67
CA GLN A 730 11.81 -10.91 32.67
C GLN A 730 12.21 -9.57 32.04
N LEU A 731 11.40 -8.54 32.18
CA LEU A 731 11.82 -7.16 31.92
C LEU A 731 12.56 -6.59 33.13
N TYR A 732 13.63 -5.84 32.90
CA TYR A 732 14.39 -5.23 33.98
C TYR A 732 13.65 -4.04 34.57
N ASP A 733 13.39 -4.06 35.87
CA ASP A 733 12.82 -2.94 36.62
C ASP A 733 13.98 -2.04 37.11
N PHE A 734 14.08 -0.84 36.53
CA PHE A 734 15.12 0.13 36.87
C PHE A 734 14.88 0.82 38.21
N GLU A 735 13.65 0.87 38.69
CA GLU A 735 13.31 1.41 40.00
C GLU A 735 13.67 0.41 41.12
N ALA A 736 13.36 -0.88 40.91
CA ALA A 736 13.73 -1.96 41.83
C ALA A 736 15.21 -2.39 41.71
N GLY A 737 15.86 -2.05 40.60
CA GLY A 737 17.27 -2.37 40.35
C GLY A 737 17.51 -3.85 40.01
N GLY A 738 16.55 -4.54 39.38
CA GLY A 738 16.68 -5.97 39.08
C GLY A 738 15.55 -6.55 38.24
N TYR A 739 15.65 -7.85 37.96
CA TYR A 739 14.60 -8.60 37.26
C TYR A 739 13.52 -9.08 38.25
N PRO A 740 12.24 -8.72 38.08
CA PRO A 740 11.15 -9.18 38.94
C PRO A 740 10.98 -10.70 38.89
N THR A 741 10.62 -11.33 40.01
CA THR A 741 10.36 -12.79 40.09
C THR A 741 8.88 -13.16 40.03
N SER A 742 7.99 -12.16 39.94
CA SER A 742 6.54 -12.29 39.85
C SER A 742 5.91 -10.93 39.50
N GLY A 743 4.71 -10.91 38.94
CA GLY A 743 3.97 -9.67 38.66
C GLY A 743 4.38 -9.00 37.34
N ASP A 744 4.33 -7.68 37.30
CA ASP A 744 4.72 -6.90 36.13
C ASP A 744 6.19 -7.13 35.76
N GLY A 745 6.44 -7.32 34.47
CA GLY A 745 7.76 -7.63 33.95
C GLY A 745 8.21 -9.06 34.20
N TYR A 746 7.32 -9.99 34.58
CA TYR A 746 7.63 -11.41 34.76
C TYR A 746 6.59 -12.30 34.06
N ILE A 747 7.06 -13.14 33.14
CA ILE A 747 6.28 -14.22 32.52
C ILE A 747 7.02 -15.54 32.76
N HIS A 748 6.27 -16.57 33.17
CA HIS A 748 6.78 -17.93 33.29
C HIS A 748 5.80 -18.93 32.71
N TYR A 749 6.29 -19.84 31.88
CA TYR A 749 5.49 -20.90 31.28
C TYR A 749 6.35 -22.14 30.99
N ASN A 750 5.69 -23.27 30.75
CA ASN A 750 6.35 -24.43 30.18
C ASN A 750 6.11 -24.42 28.68
N SER A 751 7.18 -24.57 27.90
CA SER A 751 7.12 -24.66 26.45
C SER A 751 6.29 -25.86 26.01
N SER A 752 5.83 -25.82 24.77
CA SER A 752 5.02 -26.86 24.14
C SER A 752 5.54 -28.28 24.40
N SER A 753 4.63 -29.24 24.57
CA SER A 753 4.96 -30.67 24.62
C SER A 753 5.49 -31.21 23.28
N THR A 754 5.41 -30.41 22.22
CA THR A 754 5.98 -30.69 20.90
C THR A 754 7.20 -29.78 20.69
N ALA A 755 8.34 -30.36 20.35
CA ALA A 755 9.56 -29.58 20.08
C ALA A 755 9.38 -28.65 18.86
N ASN A 756 10.04 -27.49 18.89
CA ASN A 756 10.00 -26.46 17.85
C ASN A 756 8.60 -25.90 17.56
N THR A 757 7.71 -25.87 18.55
CA THR A 757 6.47 -25.11 18.44
C THR A 757 6.77 -23.67 18.83
N ASP A 758 6.38 -22.72 17.98
CA ASP A 758 6.47 -21.29 18.27
C ASP A 758 5.36 -20.88 19.25
N GLU A 759 5.75 -20.05 20.21
CA GLU A 759 4.94 -19.68 21.36
C GLU A 759 5.07 -18.18 21.60
N THR A 760 4.03 -17.44 21.17
CA THR A 760 3.90 -16.01 21.44
C THR A 760 3.31 -15.78 22.82
N VAL A 761 4.08 -15.12 23.69
CA VAL A 761 3.61 -14.67 25.01
C VAL A 761 3.72 -13.16 25.11
N ASN A 762 2.80 -12.55 25.86
CA ASN A 762 2.81 -11.12 26.10
C ASN A 762 2.26 -10.77 27.49
N GLN A 763 2.59 -9.57 27.95
CA GLN A 763 1.99 -8.96 29.14
C GLN A 763 1.84 -7.46 28.91
N THR A 764 0.69 -6.94 29.32
CA THR A 764 0.39 -5.50 29.35
C THR A 764 0.51 -4.97 30.78
N ILE A 765 1.27 -3.89 30.95
CA ILE A 765 1.55 -3.21 32.20
C ILE A 765 0.95 -1.82 32.11
N THR A 766 0.02 -1.47 33.01
CA THR A 766 -0.63 -0.16 33.04
C THR A 766 -0.29 0.65 34.30
N ASP A 767 0.33 0.03 35.31
CA ASP A 767 0.78 0.70 36.52
C ASP A 767 2.28 1.02 36.42
N ASN A 768 2.62 2.31 36.45
CA ASN A 768 3.98 2.84 36.36
C ASN A 768 4.86 2.13 35.30
N PRO A 769 4.45 2.08 34.01
CA PRO A 769 5.18 1.35 32.96
C PRO A 769 6.58 1.91 32.69
N GLU A 770 6.85 3.17 33.03
CA GLU A 770 8.11 3.85 32.75
C GLU A 770 9.31 3.27 33.51
N ARG A 771 9.08 2.56 34.64
CA ARG A 771 10.16 1.91 35.41
C ARG A 771 10.91 0.82 34.63
N PHE A 772 10.39 0.38 33.48
CA PHE A 772 11.02 -0.61 32.61
C PHE A 772 11.96 -0.02 31.54
N ARG A 773 12.21 1.30 31.58
CA ARG A 773 13.29 1.98 30.83
C ARG A 773 14.17 2.82 31.78
N ASP A 774 15.41 3.09 31.38
CA ASP A 774 16.24 4.12 32.04
C ASP A 774 15.96 5.53 31.51
N GLY A 775 16.63 6.53 32.10
CA GLY A 775 16.50 7.93 31.69
C GLY A 775 17.02 8.26 30.28
N ALA A 776 17.61 7.30 29.57
CA ALA A 776 18.00 7.40 28.17
C ALA A 776 17.09 6.56 27.25
N GLY A 777 15.99 6.00 27.78
CA GLY A 777 15.05 5.17 27.04
C GLY A 777 15.52 3.73 26.82
N ARG A 778 16.60 3.28 27.48
CA ARG A 778 17.11 1.91 27.32
C ARG A 778 16.31 0.93 28.18
N TRP A 779 15.93 -0.19 27.59
CA TRP A 779 15.25 -1.28 28.27
C TRP A 779 16.05 -2.58 28.14
N ARG A 780 15.76 -3.56 29.02
CA ARG A 780 16.42 -4.87 29.05
C ARG A 780 15.39 -5.97 29.28
N LEU A 781 15.52 -7.08 28.56
CA LEU A 781 14.73 -8.29 28.72
C LEU A 781 15.66 -9.48 28.90
N LYS A 782 15.43 -10.32 29.91
CA LYS A 782 16.15 -11.58 30.13
C LYS A 782 15.22 -12.75 29.84
N ALA A 783 15.69 -13.71 29.05
CA ALA A 783 15.07 -15.02 28.93
C ALA A 783 15.96 -16.08 29.59
N THR A 784 15.35 -16.94 30.40
CA THR A 784 15.99 -18.09 31.04
C THR A 784 15.17 -19.33 30.71
N VAL A 785 15.79 -20.30 30.05
CA VAL A 785 15.15 -21.56 29.67
C VAL A 785 15.87 -22.72 30.32
N VAL A 786 15.15 -23.52 31.10
CA VAL A 786 15.69 -24.63 31.87
C VAL A 786 15.02 -25.92 31.44
N LYS A 787 15.81 -26.94 31.12
CA LYS A 787 15.32 -28.30 30.87
C LYS A 787 15.99 -29.26 31.84
N GLY A 788 15.17 -29.93 32.66
CA GLY A 788 15.60 -31.04 33.53
C GLY A 788 15.91 -32.33 32.76
N SER A 789 16.81 -32.26 31.78
CA SER A 789 17.42 -33.42 31.14
C SER A 789 18.83 -33.10 30.66
N GLY A 790 19.65 -34.13 30.45
CA GLY A 790 21.00 -33.97 29.90
C GLY A 790 21.06 -33.66 28.40
N THR A 791 19.92 -33.72 27.70
CA THR A 791 19.82 -33.53 26.25
C THR A 791 20.05 -32.06 25.87
N PRO A 792 20.95 -31.75 24.94
CA PRO A 792 21.14 -30.38 24.46
C PRO A 792 19.83 -29.73 23.99
N LEU A 793 19.51 -28.59 24.58
CA LEU A 793 18.42 -27.69 24.25
C LEU A 793 18.96 -26.50 23.43
N ARG A 794 18.20 -26.03 22.44
CA ARG A 794 18.38 -24.71 21.84
C ARG A 794 17.11 -23.89 22.03
N PHE A 795 17.29 -22.62 22.34
CA PHE A 795 16.22 -21.63 22.41
C PHE A 795 16.25 -20.77 21.15
N LYS A 796 15.11 -20.66 20.50
CA LYS A 796 14.88 -19.90 19.27
C LYS A 796 14.03 -18.69 19.64
N LEU A 797 14.41 -17.50 19.21
CA LEU A 797 13.65 -16.25 19.37
C LEU A 797 13.34 -15.72 17.98
N ASP A 798 12.08 -15.37 17.72
CA ASP A 798 11.60 -14.87 16.41
C ASP A 798 11.10 -13.43 16.51
N LEU A 799 10.36 -13.11 17.57
CA LEU A 799 9.89 -11.75 17.82
C LEU A 799 10.23 -11.35 19.24
N VAL A 800 10.77 -10.15 19.41
CA VAL A 800 10.81 -9.46 20.71
C VAL A 800 10.37 -8.03 20.49
N GLU A 801 9.22 -7.68 21.05
CA GLU A 801 8.61 -6.36 20.90
C GLU A 801 8.40 -5.73 22.27
N PHE A 802 8.87 -4.51 22.44
CA PHE A 802 8.68 -3.64 23.59
C PHE A 802 7.83 -2.46 23.12
N LYS A 803 6.55 -2.44 23.50
CA LYS A 803 5.52 -1.63 22.87
C LYS A 803 4.84 -0.70 23.87
N PRO A 804 5.44 0.45 24.21
CA PRO A 804 4.79 1.46 25.04
C PRO A 804 3.56 2.05 24.37
N MET A 805 2.60 2.42 25.23
CA MET A 805 1.37 3.12 24.90
C MET A 805 1.50 4.57 25.34
N ARG A 806 1.23 5.48 24.41
CA ARG A 806 1.19 6.92 24.68
C ARG A 806 -0.26 7.37 24.75
N PRO A 807 -0.62 8.27 25.69
CA PRO A 807 -1.97 8.80 25.77
C PRO A 807 -2.32 9.60 24.50
N GLN A 808 -3.52 9.36 23.97
CA GLN A 808 -4.12 10.10 22.86
C GLN A 808 -5.56 10.47 23.22
N GLN A 809 -6.08 11.49 22.54
CA GLN A 809 -7.48 11.88 22.59
C GLN A 809 -8.08 11.72 21.20
N ALA A 810 -9.19 10.99 21.11
CA ALA A 810 -9.91 10.78 19.86
C ALA A 810 -11.36 11.26 19.99
N CYS A 811 -11.88 11.88 18.95
CA CYS A 811 -13.29 12.25 18.85
C CYS A 811 -13.80 11.79 17.49
N ALA A 812 -14.85 10.97 17.48
CA ALA A 812 -15.38 10.41 16.24
C ALA A 812 -16.91 10.39 16.24
N VAL A 813 -17.50 10.92 15.17
CA VAL A 813 -18.94 10.93 14.94
C VAL A 813 -19.24 10.42 13.53
N GLU A 814 -20.30 9.62 13.41
CA GLU A 814 -20.88 9.22 12.14
C GLU A 814 -22.20 9.96 11.97
N LEU A 815 -22.30 10.78 10.93
CA LEU A 815 -23.49 11.52 10.53
C LEU A 815 -24.22 10.75 9.43
N THR A 816 -25.54 10.76 9.46
CA THR A 816 -26.38 10.07 8.48
C THR A 816 -27.41 11.03 7.91
N GLY A 817 -27.71 10.91 6.63
CA GLY A 817 -28.78 11.65 5.97
C GLY A 817 -29.39 10.84 4.82
N SER A 818 -30.34 11.46 4.11
CA SER A 818 -30.97 10.88 2.92
C SER A 818 -30.95 11.90 1.80
N SER A 819 -30.54 11.46 0.61
CA SER A 819 -30.63 12.19 -0.66
C SER A 819 -31.82 11.68 -1.49
N ASP A 820 -31.94 12.17 -2.73
CA ASP A 820 -32.73 11.54 -3.78
C ASP A 820 -32.09 10.21 -4.24
N ALA A 821 -32.80 9.54 -5.16
CA ALA A 821 -32.38 8.30 -5.79
C ALA A 821 -32.05 8.44 -7.29
N GLU A 822 -31.89 9.67 -7.80
CA GLU A 822 -31.69 9.97 -9.23
C GLU A 822 -30.24 9.71 -9.68
N ASP A 823 -30.02 9.60 -10.99
CA ASP A 823 -28.68 9.36 -11.54
C ASP A 823 -27.80 10.61 -11.41
N TRP A 824 -26.63 10.48 -10.80
CA TRP A 824 -25.72 11.61 -10.53
C TRP A 824 -24.49 11.55 -11.41
N PHE A 825 -24.09 12.69 -12.00
CA PHE A 825 -22.81 12.77 -12.72
C PHE A 825 -21.67 13.30 -11.84
N SER A 826 -21.97 13.91 -10.69
CA SER A 826 -20.98 14.24 -9.66
C SER A 826 -21.65 14.47 -8.30
N LEU A 827 -20.87 14.40 -7.22
CA LEU A 827 -21.28 14.65 -5.86
C LEU A 827 -20.29 15.61 -5.19
N LEU A 828 -20.76 16.78 -4.77
CA LEU A 828 -19.99 17.70 -3.95
C LEU A 828 -20.38 17.50 -2.48
N TRP A 829 -19.40 17.29 -1.60
CA TRP A 829 -19.65 17.27 -0.16
C TRP A 829 -18.75 18.25 0.57
N ARG A 830 -19.28 18.83 1.65
CA ARG A 830 -18.60 19.86 2.45
C ARG A 830 -18.78 19.62 3.93
N ILE A 831 -17.76 19.91 4.70
CA ILE A 831 -17.79 19.88 6.17
C ILE A 831 -17.06 21.10 6.69
N ASP A 832 -17.74 21.93 7.48
CA ASP A 832 -17.09 22.95 8.31
C ASP A 832 -16.96 22.41 9.73
N SER A 833 -15.72 22.39 10.20
CA SER A 833 -15.38 21.89 11.51
C SER A 833 -14.30 22.76 12.15
N SER A 834 -14.43 22.99 13.45
CA SER A 834 -13.36 23.51 14.30
C SER A 834 -13.09 22.61 15.49
N TRP A 835 -11.90 22.78 16.06
CA TRP A 835 -11.42 21.98 17.19
C TRP A 835 -11.04 22.87 18.37
N SER A 836 -11.36 22.46 19.60
CA SER A 836 -11.04 23.26 20.80
C SER A 836 -9.54 23.32 21.14
N VAL A 837 -8.70 22.62 20.38
CA VAL A 837 -7.24 22.62 20.45
C VAL A 837 -6.66 22.68 19.04
N GLY A 838 -5.42 23.12 18.90
CA GLY A 838 -4.74 23.18 17.60
C GLY A 838 -4.08 21.86 17.19
N GLU A 839 -3.80 21.73 15.89
CA GLU A 839 -3.04 20.63 15.29
C GLU A 839 -3.61 19.23 15.58
N VAL A 840 -4.93 19.06 15.43
CA VAL A 840 -5.61 17.76 15.49
C VAL A 840 -5.45 17.06 14.13
N ASN A 841 -5.12 15.77 14.12
CA ASN A 841 -5.08 14.99 12.88
C ASN A 841 -6.51 14.55 12.53
N VAL A 842 -7.08 15.11 11.46
CA VAL A 842 -8.50 14.98 11.12
C VAL A 842 -8.68 14.15 9.85
N THR A 843 -9.53 13.13 9.95
CA THR A 843 -9.95 12.28 8.83
C THR A 843 -11.46 12.43 8.63
N LEU A 844 -11.87 12.78 7.40
CA LEU A 844 -13.26 12.88 6.95
C LEU A 844 -13.51 11.82 5.88
N GLN A 845 -14.58 11.03 6.01
CA GLN A 845 -14.84 9.91 5.12
C GLN A 845 -16.32 9.77 4.77
N LEU A 846 -16.65 9.68 3.48
CA LEU A 846 -17.95 9.18 3.02
C LEU A 846 -17.96 7.65 3.06
N TYR A 847 -19.09 7.04 3.39
CA TYR A 847 -19.23 5.58 3.30
C TYR A 847 -19.47 5.15 1.85
N ASP A 848 -18.62 4.26 1.34
CA ASP A 848 -18.78 3.64 0.02
C ASP A 848 -19.61 2.36 0.19
N PHE A 849 -20.85 2.39 -0.28
CA PHE A 849 -21.80 1.28 -0.21
C PHE A 849 -21.49 0.16 -1.21
N GLU A 850 -20.78 0.46 -2.29
CA GLU A 850 -20.32 -0.54 -3.26
C GLU A 850 -19.12 -1.32 -2.72
N ALA A 851 -18.15 -0.63 -2.12
CA ALA A 851 -16.99 -1.23 -1.46
C ALA A 851 -17.30 -1.81 -0.07
N GLY A 852 -18.42 -1.41 0.54
CA GLY A 852 -18.87 -1.88 1.85
C GLY A 852 -18.05 -1.31 3.02
N GLY A 853 -17.54 -0.09 2.91
CA GLY A 853 -16.68 0.51 3.94
C GLY A 853 -16.30 1.96 3.68
N TYR A 854 -15.54 2.55 4.60
CA TYR A 854 -14.99 3.90 4.45
C TYR A 854 -13.66 3.85 3.66
N PRO A 855 -13.50 4.61 2.56
CA PRO A 855 -12.26 4.68 1.79
C PRO A 855 -11.10 5.22 2.63
N THR A 856 -9.86 4.76 2.38
CA THR A 856 -8.64 5.24 3.06
C THR A 856 -7.79 6.20 2.20
N SER A 857 -8.21 6.43 0.95
CA SER A 857 -7.61 7.39 0.01
C SER A 857 -8.57 7.65 -1.16
N GLY A 858 -8.42 8.77 -1.86
CA GLY A 858 -9.19 9.07 -3.09
C GLY A 858 -10.56 9.72 -2.84
N ASP A 859 -11.53 9.41 -3.70
CA ASP A 859 -12.91 9.91 -3.58
C ASP A 859 -13.54 9.40 -2.27
N GLY A 860 -14.22 10.30 -1.56
CA GLY A 860 -14.80 10.01 -0.26
C GLY A 860 -13.80 10.00 0.91
N TYR A 861 -12.55 10.46 0.72
CA TYR A 861 -11.54 10.54 1.79
C TYR A 861 -10.80 11.88 1.79
N ILE A 862 -10.80 12.58 2.92
CA ILE A 862 -9.98 13.77 3.18
C ILE A 862 -9.22 13.55 4.50
N ASN A 863 -7.92 13.82 4.50
CA ASN A 863 -7.09 13.80 5.70
C ASN A 863 -6.25 15.08 5.77
N TYR A 864 -6.27 15.76 6.92
CA TYR A 864 -5.55 17.01 7.12
C TYR A 864 -5.19 17.22 8.60
N LEU A 865 -4.18 18.07 8.84
CA LEU A 865 -3.88 18.57 10.17
C LEU A 865 -4.65 19.88 10.38
N SER A 866 -5.44 19.97 11.45
CA SER A 866 -6.22 21.17 11.77
C SER A 866 -5.32 22.37 12.08
N SER A 867 -5.89 23.57 12.02
CA SER A 867 -5.25 24.83 12.36
C SER A 867 -4.45 24.72 13.67
N PRO A 868 -3.24 25.31 13.76
CA PRO A 868 -2.51 25.39 15.02
C PRO A 868 -3.19 26.30 16.04
N ASN A 869 -4.13 27.15 15.59
CA ASN A 869 -4.93 27.99 16.47
C ASN A 869 -6.25 27.29 16.82
N PRO A 870 -6.54 27.05 18.11
CA PRO A 870 -7.82 26.51 18.55
C PRO A 870 -9.02 27.32 18.03
N TYR A 871 -10.15 26.65 17.84
CA TYR A 871 -11.44 27.23 17.43
C TYR A 871 -11.42 27.93 16.07
N THR A 872 -10.47 27.57 15.19
CA THR A 872 -10.48 28.03 13.80
C THR A 872 -11.42 27.15 12.99
N ASP A 873 -12.43 27.75 12.34
CA ASP A 873 -13.32 27.04 11.41
C ASP A 873 -12.61 26.74 10.10
N GLU A 874 -12.89 25.56 9.56
CA GLU A 874 -12.13 24.96 8.47
C GLU A 874 -13.06 24.18 7.53
N MET A 875 -13.61 24.89 6.55
CA MET A 875 -14.34 24.29 5.44
C MET A 875 -13.44 23.37 4.61
N LYS A 876 -13.75 22.07 4.61
CA LYS A 876 -13.20 21.08 3.65
C LYS A 876 -14.30 20.64 2.69
N MET A 877 -13.92 20.44 1.44
CA MET A 877 -14.83 20.00 0.39
C MET A 877 -14.11 19.11 -0.63
N GLN A 878 -14.83 18.15 -1.22
CA GLN A 878 -14.35 17.34 -2.33
C GLN A 878 -15.49 17.09 -3.32
N ASN A 879 -15.17 17.16 -4.61
CA ASN A 879 -16.10 16.86 -5.69
C ASN A 879 -15.78 15.49 -6.29
N VAL A 880 -16.64 14.51 -6.03
CA VAL A 880 -16.55 13.14 -6.56
C VAL A 880 -17.16 13.12 -7.95
N THR A 881 -16.35 12.82 -8.96
CA THR A 881 -16.81 12.68 -10.36
C THR A 881 -16.74 11.26 -10.87
N SER A 882 -16.02 10.38 -10.17
CA SER A 882 -15.96 8.95 -10.45
C SER A 882 -16.98 8.23 -9.59
N ASN A 883 -18.00 7.64 -10.22
CA ASN A 883 -18.99 6.80 -9.55
C ASN A 883 -19.62 7.43 -8.27
N PRO A 884 -20.18 8.65 -8.36
CA PRO A 884 -20.71 9.38 -7.20
C PRO A 884 -21.85 8.63 -6.48
N GLU A 885 -22.54 7.72 -7.17
CA GLU A 885 -23.63 6.92 -6.62
C GLU A 885 -23.16 5.87 -5.60
N ALA A 886 -21.88 5.48 -5.62
CA ALA A 886 -21.31 4.56 -4.64
C ALA A 886 -21.43 5.08 -3.19
N PHE A 887 -21.59 6.40 -3.00
CA PHE A 887 -21.65 7.05 -1.68
C PHE A 887 -23.06 7.16 -1.07
N ARG A 888 -24.05 6.50 -1.67
CA ARG A 888 -25.39 6.30 -1.09
C ARG A 888 -25.87 4.86 -1.26
N ASP A 889 -26.86 4.45 -0.48
CA ASP A 889 -27.60 3.21 -0.74
C ASP A 889 -28.73 3.39 -1.76
N VAL A 890 -29.42 2.29 -2.05
CA VAL A 890 -30.53 2.23 -3.03
C VAL A 890 -31.70 3.15 -2.67
N ASP A 891 -31.87 3.47 -1.39
CA ASP A 891 -32.95 4.31 -0.88
C ASP A 891 -32.51 5.79 -0.72
N GLY A 892 -31.26 6.13 -1.08
CA GLY A 892 -30.70 7.48 -0.96
C GLY A 892 -30.00 7.74 0.38
N SER A 893 -29.88 6.75 1.27
CA SER A 893 -29.21 6.98 2.56
C SER A 893 -27.71 7.12 2.38
N TRP A 894 -27.11 8.11 3.02
CA TRP A 894 -25.66 8.35 3.01
C TRP A 894 -25.11 8.47 4.42
N ARG A 895 -23.80 8.24 4.57
CA ARG A 895 -23.10 8.33 5.86
C ARG A 895 -21.77 9.03 5.71
N ILE A 896 -21.44 9.89 6.67
CA ILE A 896 -20.17 10.60 6.74
C ILE A 896 -19.56 10.43 8.12
N ARG A 897 -18.29 10.04 8.17
CA ARG A 897 -17.51 9.91 9.40
C ARG A 897 -16.54 11.08 9.52
N VAL A 898 -16.56 11.73 10.67
CA VAL A 898 -15.59 12.74 11.08
C VAL A 898 -14.81 12.19 12.26
N MET A 899 -13.48 12.12 12.14
CA MET A 899 -12.60 11.64 13.21
C MET A 899 -11.43 12.60 13.39
N GLY A 900 -11.17 13.01 14.63
CA GLY A 900 -9.97 13.74 15.00
C GLY A 900 -9.20 13.01 16.08
N VAL A 901 -7.88 12.96 15.94
CA VAL A 901 -6.96 12.35 16.91
C VAL A 901 -5.86 13.34 17.26
N LYS A 902 -5.54 13.48 18.54
CA LYS A 902 -4.46 14.33 19.05
C LYS A 902 -3.64 13.57 20.07
N ASP A 903 -2.32 13.71 19.98
CA ASP A 903 -1.39 13.17 20.98
C ASP A 903 -1.49 13.93 22.31
N GLY A 904 -1.41 13.18 23.41
CA GLY A 904 -1.50 13.68 24.77
C GLY A 904 -2.87 13.39 25.41
N SER A 905 -2.95 13.67 26.71
CA SER A 905 -4.15 13.42 27.53
C SER A 905 -5.14 14.59 27.54
N THR A 906 -4.85 15.71 26.88
CA THR A 906 -5.68 16.92 26.94
C THR A 906 -6.97 16.74 26.14
N PRO A 907 -8.16 16.70 26.79
CA PRO A 907 -9.42 16.50 26.07
C PRO A 907 -9.66 17.59 25.03
N LEU A 908 -10.24 17.20 23.90
CA LEU A 908 -10.55 18.08 22.78
C LEU A 908 -12.03 17.97 22.41
N GLN A 909 -12.56 19.03 21.80
CA GLN A 909 -13.93 19.06 21.30
C GLN A 909 -13.92 19.24 19.80
N LEU A 910 -14.69 18.42 19.10
CA LEU A 910 -15.10 18.64 17.71
C LEU A 910 -16.31 19.57 17.72
N ARG A 911 -16.27 20.63 16.94
CA ARG A 911 -17.38 21.56 16.69
C ARG A 911 -17.68 21.49 15.20
N LEU A 912 -18.90 21.11 14.84
CA LEU A 912 -19.36 21.06 13.45
C LEU A 912 -20.39 22.16 13.23
N ASP A 913 -20.24 22.92 12.15
CA ASP A 913 -21.11 24.06 11.79
C ASP A 913 -21.89 23.78 10.50
N LEU A 914 -21.25 23.16 9.51
CA LEU A 914 -21.92 22.78 8.26
C LEU A 914 -21.54 21.36 7.87
N VAL A 915 -22.53 20.55 7.48
CA VAL A 915 -22.30 19.32 6.74
C VAL A 915 -23.28 19.27 5.56
N GLU A 916 -22.74 19.35 4.36
CA GLU A 916 -23.51 19.43 3.12
C GLU A 916 -23.17 18.25 2.20
N TYR A 917 -24.20 17.57 1.71
CA TYR A 917 -24.13 16.50 0.72
C TYR A 917 -24.94 16.92 -0.52
N GLN A 918 -24.27 17.31 -1.59
CA GLN A 918 -24.88 17.99 -2.74
C GLN A 918 -24.60 17.23 -4.06
N PRO A 919 -25.45 16.27 -4.45
CA PRO A 919 -25.36 15.64 -5.76
C PRO A 919 -25.69 16.60 -6.90
N ARG A 920 -25.20 16.28 -8.09
CA ARG A 920 -25.45 17.02 -9.32
C ARG A 920 -26.05 16.11 -10.38
N GLU A 921 -27.22 16.50 -10.87
CA GLU A 921 -28.04 15.77 -11.84
C GLU A 921 -28.05 16.47 -13.20
N SER A 922 -28.20 15.68 -14.27
CA SER A 922 -28.32 16.19 -15.65
C SER A 922 -29.70 16.81 -15.89
N ALA A 923 -29.74 18.09 -16.27
CA ALA A 923 -30.96 18.75 -16.76
C ALA A 923 -31.14 18.62 -18.29
N GLY A 924 -30.37 17.75 -18.95
CA GLY A 924 -30.33 17.59 -20.42
C GLY A 924 -29.41 18.61 -21.12
N TYR A 925 -29.30 18.50 -22.43
CA TYR A 925 -28.45 19.35 -23.27
C TYR A 925 -29.26 20.41 -24.02
N THR A 926 -28.78 21.66 -24.03
CA THR A 926 -29.42 22.79 -24.71
C THR A 926 -28.42 23.57 -25.57
N ALA A 927 -28.85 24.04 -26.74
CA ALA A 927 -28.13 25.01 -27.56
C ALA A 927 -29.09 26.13 -27.97
N SER A 928 -28.71 27.40 -27.78
CA SER A 928 -29.55 28.53 -28.16
C SER A 928 -28.74 29.60 -28.89
N THR A 929 -29.19 29.93 -30.11
CA THR A 929 -28.53 30.89 -31.00
C THR A 929 -29.52 31.97 -31.43
N ALA A 930 -29.17 33.23 -31.19
CA ALA A 930 -29.89 34.39 -31.69
C ALA A 930 -29.15 34.98 -32.91
N PHE A 931 -29.79 34.93 -34.08
CA PHE A 931 -29.35 35.55 -35.32
C PHE A 931 -29.94 36.96 -35.45
N ILE A 932 -29.13 37.92 -35.89
CA ILE A 932 -29.49 39.33 -35.97
C ILE A 932 -29.31 39.81 -37.41
N PHE A 933 -30.36 40.38 -37.98
CA PHE A 933 -30.37 41.05 -39.27
C PHE A 933 -30.20 42.54 -39.01
N THR A 934 -29.16 43.18 -39.56
CA THR A 934 -28.86 44.62 -39.30
C THR A 934 -29.18 45.55 -40.46
N ASP A 935 -29.38 45.02 -41.67
CA ASP A 935 -29.59 45.80 -42.90
C ASP A 935 -31.06 45.74 -43.35
N VAL A 936 -31.96 45.89 -42.38
CA VAL A 936 -33.42 45.85 -42.62
C VAL A 936 -33.91 47.28 -42.90
N PRO A 937 -34.75 47.50 -43.95
CA PRO A 937 -35.35 48.81 -44.19
C PRO A 937 -36.05 49.35 -42.93
N THR A 938 -36.01 50.68 -42.76
CA THR A 938 -36.63 51.35 -41.60
C THR A 938 -38.13 51.60 -41.75
N ASP A 939 -38.69 51.36 -42.95
CA ASP A 939 -40.12 51.50 -43.24
C ASP A 939 -40.92 50.40 -42.54
N ASP A 940 -42.10 50.70 -42.01
CA ASP A 940 -42.93 49.73 -41.27
C ASP A 940 -43.29 48.52 -42.15
N PRO A 941 -42.94 47.27 -41.77
CA PRO A 941 -43.19 46.11 -42.61
C PRO A 941 -44.67 45.73 -42.66
N GLU A 942 -45.14 45.32 -43.83
CA GLU A 942 -46.45 44.68 -43.99
C GLU A 942 -46.36 43.18 -43.68
N GLU A 943 -45.26 42.53 -44.06
CA GLU A 943 -45.03 41.10 -43.86
C GLU A 943 -43.53 40.79 -43.69
N LEU A 944 -43.20 39.88 -42.77
CA LEU A 944 -41.87 39.26 -42.67
C LEU A 944 -41.98 37.76 -42.96
N ARG A 945 -41.11 37.21 -43.80
CA ARG A 945 -41.05 35.76 -44.05
C ARG A 945 -39.65 35.24 -43.80
N PHE A 946 -39.50 34.36 -42.81
CA PHE A 946 -38.23 33.69 -42.52
C PHE A 946 -38.24 32.29 -43.10
N LYS A 947 -37.20 31.96 -43.88
CA LYS A 947 -36.90 30.60 -44.33
C LYS A 947 -35.68 30.09 -43.59
N LEU A 948 -35.89 29.10 -42.73
CA LEU A 948 -34.83 28.36 -42.04
C LEU A 948 -34.63 27.01 -42.72
N VAL A 949 -33.38 26.61 -42.94
CA VAL A 949 -32.95 25.24 -43.19
C VAL A 949 -31.90 24.91 -42.14
N SER A 950 -32.24 23.98 -41.25
CA SER A 950 -31.39 23.54 -40.17
C SER A 950 -31.50 22.04 -40.00
N ASP A 951 -30.49 21.42 -39.42
CA ASP A 951 -30.59 20.08 -38.88
C ASP A 951 -29.87 20.00 -37.53
N HIS A 952 -29.91 18.82 -36.92
CA HIS A 952 -29.14 18.49 -35.73
C HIS A 952 -28.41 17.18 -35.97
N THR A 953 -27.32 16.96 -35.24
CA THR A 953 -26.60 15.67 -35.29
C THR A 953 -27.36 14.52 -34.60
N LEU A 954 -28.51 14.81 -33.99
CA LEU A 954 -29.41 13.85 -33.34
C LEU A 954 -30.88 14.13 -33.67
N SER A 955 -31.69 13.08 -33.69
CA SER A 955 -33.14 13.10 -33.95
C SER A 955 -33.87 13.23 -32.62
N GLY A 956 -35.11 13.71 -32.67
CA GLY A 956 -35.88 13.93 -31.44
C GLY A 956 -35.51 15.22 -30.70
N VAL A 957 -34.55 16.02 -31.21
CA VAL A 957 -34.21 17.33 -30.64
C VAL A 957 -35.41 18.27 -30.79
N GLY A 958 -35.92 18.77 -29.67
CA GLY A 958 -36.98 19.78 -29.66
C GLY A 958 -36.42 21.14 -30.04
N VAL A 959 -37.04 21.83 -30.98
CA VAL A 959 -36.60 23.14 -31.49
C VAL A 959 -37.71 24.17 -31.31
N VAL A 960 -37.32 25.36 -30.86
CA VAL A 960 -38.18 26.53 -30.69
C VAL A 960 -37.56 27.70 -31.44
N LEU A 961 -38.32 28.27 -32.36
CA LEU A 961 -37.97 29.45 -33.15
C LEU A 961 -38.78 30.65 -32.66
N GLN A 962 -38.10 31.77 -32.40
CA GLN A 962 -38.73 32.94 -31.79
C GLN A 962 -38.20 34.22 -32.42
N LEU A 963 -39.08 35.17 -32.70
CA LEU A 963 -38.70 36.53 -33.01
C LEU A 963 -38.72 37.39 -31.75
N TRP A 964 -37.79 38.33 -31.66
CA TRP A 964 -37.79 39.34 -30.61
C TRP A 964 -38.88 40.37 -30.88
N ASN A 965 -39.83 40.49 -29.95
CA ASN A 965 -40.86 41.51 -30.00
C ASN A 965 -40.35 42.74 -29.24
N TYR A 966 -40.02 43.81 -29.98
CA TYR A 966 -39.47 45.05 -29.42
C TYR A 966 -40.50 45.80 -28.56
N THR A 967 -41.79 45.68 -28.86
CA THR A 967 -42.88 46.25 -28.05
C THR A 967 -43.03 45.54 -26.70
N ALA A 968 -42.82 44.22 -26.65
CA ALA A 968 -42.93 43.41 -25.43
C ALA A 968 -41.61 43.29 -24.64
N GLY A 969 -40.47 43.61 -25.25
CA GLY A 969 -39.14 43.48 -24.64
C GLY A 969 -38.74 42.01 -24.36
N ALA A 970 -39.28 41.06 -25.12
CA ALA A 970 -39.02 39.63 -24.96
C ALA A 970 -39.18 38.87 -26.29
N TYR A 971 -38.59 37.67 -26.36
CA TYR A 971 -38.88 36.72 -27.43
C TYR A 971 -40.32 36.21 -27.33
N ALA A 972 -41.02 36.12 -28.47
CA ALA A 972 -42.39 35.60 -28.52
C ALA A 972 -42.47 34.19 -27.90
N SER A 973 -43.39 33.96 -26.95
CA SER A 973 -43.59 32.66 -26.29
C SER A 973 -44.72 31.81 -26.90
N GLY A 974 -45.40 32.34 -27.92
CA GLY A 974 -46.51 31.73 -28.63
C GLY A 974 -47.13 32.70 -29.65
N GLY A 975 -47.93 32.19 -30.59
CA GLY A 975 -48.60 33.02 -31.60
C GLY A 975 -47.68 33.52 -32.72
N VAL A 976 -47.93 34.74 -33.21
CA VAL A 976 -47.15 35.34 -34.31
C VAL A 976 -45.69 35.52 -33.89
N GLY A 977 -44.74 35.08 -34.73
CA GLY A 977 -43.31 35.12 -34.41
C GLY A 977 -42.80 33.96 -33.54
N TYR A 978 -43.61 32.92 -33.31
CA TYR A 978 -43.23 31.69 -32.59
C TYR A 978 -43.51 30.44 -33.43
N LEU A 979 -42.57 29.50 -33.48
CA LEU A 979 -42.77 28.18 -34.08
C LEU A 979 -41.99 27.13 -33.29
N THR A 980 -42.56 25.94 -33.12
CA THR A 980 -41.85 24.78 -32.56
C THR A 980 -41.96 23.57 -33.46
N TYR A 981 -40.92 22.74 -33.47
CA TYR A 981 -40.89 21.46 -34.16
C TYR A 981 -39.85 20.53 -33.54
N THR A 982 -39.88 19.26 -33.93
CA THR A 982 -38.85 18.28 -33.57
C THR A 982 -37.99 17.99 -34.79
N SER A 983 -36.66 17.96 -34.60
CA SER A 983 -35.70 17.63 -35.65
C SER A 983 -35.57 16.11 -35.84
N THR A 984 -35.13 15.72 -37.03
CA THR A 984 -35.14 14.38 -37.62
C THR A 984 -33.78 13.98 -38.19
N GLU A 985 -32.70 14.69 -37.82
CA GLU A 985 -31.31 14.50 -38.31
C GLU A 985 -31.05 14.88 -39.77
N ALA A 986 -32.05 15.44 -40.47
CA ALA A 986 -31.93 15.86 -41.86
C ALA A 986 -32.25 17.36 -41.99
N ASN A 987 -31.74 18.00 -43.05
CA ASN A 987 -32.04 19.40 -43.34
C ASN A 987 -33.56 19.65 -43.40
N GLU A 988 -34.09 20.32 -42.38
CA GLU A 988 -35.50 20.66 -42.29
C GLU A 988 -35.74 22.10 -42.75
N THR A 989 -36.59 22.26 -43.76
CA THR A 989 -37.03 23.60 -44.18
C THR A 989 -38.25 24.03 -43.37
N ARG A 990 -38.13 25.12 -42.61
CA ARG A 990 -39.22 25.73 -41.84
C ARG A 990 -39.44 27.17 -42.27
N TRP A 991 -40.70 27.57 -42.33
CA TRP A 991 -41.11 28.93 -42.60
C TRP A 991 -41.74 29.53 -41.35
N LEU A 992 -41.27 30.70 -40.94
CA LEU A 992 -41.90 31.53 -39.91
C LEU A 992 -42.34 32.83 -40.57
N ASN A 993 -43.64 32.91 -40.89
CA ASN A 993 -44.23 34.07 -41.56
C ASN A 993 -45.01 34.92 -40.56
N VAL A 994 -44.82 36.23 -40.64
CA VAL A 994 -45.48 37.25 -39.81
C VAL A 994 -46.26 38.15 -40.74
N THR A 995 -47.57 37.93 -40.83
CA THR A 995 -48.51 38.66 -41.71
C THR A 995 -49.35 39.69 -40.97
N GLU A 996 -49.24 39.76 -39.65
CA GLU A 996 -49.97 40.68 -38.78
C GLU A 996 -49.01 41.28 -37.77
N ARG A 997 -49.10 42.60 -37.56
CA ARG A 997 -48.25 43.35 -36.61
C ARG A 997 -46.74 43.13 -36.82
N ALA A 998 -46.30 42.99 -38.06
CA ALA A 998 -44.91 42.74 -38.41
C ALA A 998 -43.93 43.79 -37.85
N GLY A 999 -44.39 45.04 -37.71
CA GLY A 999 -43.61 46.13 -37.11
C GLY A 999 -43.21 45.90 -35.65
N ASP A 1000 -43.92 45.08 -34.88
CA ASP A 1000 -43.53 44.75 -33.49
C ASP A 1000 -42.17 44.00 -33.42
N PHE A 1001 -41.70 43.44 -34.55
CA PHE A 1001 -40.48 42.63 -34.63
C PHE A 1001 -39.32 43.34 -35.33
N VAL A 1002 -39.47 44.62 -35.69
CA VAL A 1002 -38.44 45.44 -36.34
C VAL A 1002 -38.25 46.73 -35.56
N GLU A 1003 -37.02 47.03 -35.13
CA GLU A 1003 -36.70 48.32 -34.52
C GLU A 1003 -35.29 48.75 -34.94
N GLY A 1004 -35.13 50.01 -35.35
CA GLY A 1004 -33.82 50.59 -35.68
C GLY A 1004 -33.08 49.86 -36.81
N GLY A 1005 -33.81 49.30 -37.79
CA GLY A 1005 -33.25 48.50 -38.88
C GLY A 1005 -32.82 47.09 -38.47
N ARG A 1006 -33.24 46.60 -37.30
CA ARG A 1006 -32.82 45.31 -36.76
C ARG A 1006 -33.97 44.34 -36.52
N VAL A 1007 -33.76 43.08 -36.88
CA VAL A 1007 -34.63 41.94 -36.50
C VAL A 1007 -33.80 40.86 -35.83
N ARG A 1008 -34.32 40.28 -34.73
CA ARG A 1008 -33.65 39.17 -34.02
C ARG A 1008 -34.49 37.91 -34.12
N PHE A 1009 -33.86 36.83 -34.56
CA PHE A 1009 -34.42 35.50 -34.69
C PHE A 1009 -33.64 34.54 -33.80
N ARG A 1010 -34.30 33.87 -32.87
CA ARG A 1010 -33.69 32.89 -31.97
C ARG A 1010 -34.12 31.48 -32.32
N MET A 1011 -33.16 30.56 -32.28
CA MET A 1011 -33.36 29.12 -32.36
C MET A 1011 -32.83 28.47 -31.08
N THR A 1012 -33.72 27.93 -30.27
CA THR A 1012 -33.38 27.14 -29.07
C THR A 1012 -33.66 25.67 -29.34
N SER A 1013 -32.68 24.81 -29.09
CA SER A 1013 -32.76 23.37 -29.27
C SER A 1013 -32.48 22.67 -27.94
N SER A 1014 -33.20 21.59 -27.63
CA SER A 1014 -33.04 20.82 -26.38
C SER A 1014 -33.22 19.32 -26.58
N HIS A 1015 -32.44 18.51 -25.87
CA HIS A 1015 -32.50 17.03 -25.91
C HIS A 1015 -31.82 16.42 -24.67
N SER A 1016 -32.10 15.16 -24.32
CA SER A 1016 -31.46 14.49 -23.18
C SER A 1016 -29.99 14.10 -23.41
N SER A 1017 -29.56 14.02 -24.67
CA SER A 1017 -28.18 13.71 -25.10
C SER A 1017 -27.55 14.86 -25.89
N GLN A 1018 -26.22 14.99 -25.86
CA GLN A 1018 -25.48 16.05 -26.55
C GLN A 1018 -25.69 16.02 -28.07
N PHE A 1019 -25.88 17.17 -28.70
CA PHE A 1019 -26.09 17.34 -30.13
C PHE A 1019 -25.43 18.64 -30.61
N THR A 1020 -25.22 18.77 -31.92
CA THR A 1020 -24.84 20.05 -32.55
C THR A 1020 -26.06 20.63 -33.25
N GLN A 1021 -26.43 21.87 -32.93
CA GLN A 1021 -27.38 22.68 -33.68
C GLN A 1021 -26.68 23.23 -34.93
N ARG A 1022 -27.18 22.89 -36.13
CA ARG A 1022 -26.56 23.28 -37.40
C ARG A 1022 -27.55 24.02 -38.30
N VAL A 1023 -27.23 25.27 -38.65
CA VAL A 1023 -28.04 26.10 -39.54
C VAL A 1023 -27.33 26.21 -40.87
N ASN A 1024 -28.01 25.80 -41.94
CA ASN A 1024 -27.50 25.77 -43.31
C ASN A 1024 -28.05 26.95 -44.12
N ARG A 1025 -29.31 27.34 -43.86
CA ARG A 1025 -29.89 28.55 -44.46
C ARG A 1025 -30.76 29.30 -43.49
N LEU A 1026 -30.59 30.61 -43.39
CA LEU A 1026 -31.51 31.49 -42.68
C LEU A 1026 -31.67 32.79 -43.47
N LYS A 1027 -32.83 32.93 -44.11
CA LYS A 1027 -33.17 34.04 -44.98
C LYS A 1027 -34.42 34.75 -44.47
N MET A 1028 -34.49 36.07 -44.65
CA MET A 1028 -35.68 36.91 -44.45
C MET A 1028 -36.09 37.60 -45.76
N ASP A 1029 -37.38 37.54 -46.10
CA ASP A 1029 -38.02 38.43 -47.07
C ASP A 1029 -38.85 39.49 -46.34
N TYR A 1030 -38.76 40.74 -46.80
CA TYR A 1030 -39.34 41.93 -46.17
C TYR A 1030 -40.25 42.68 -47.15
N SER A 1031 -41.54 42.86 -46.82
CA SER A 1031 -42.46 43.66 -47.63
C SER A 1031 -42.85 44.97 -46.95
N TYR A 1032 -43.01 46.03 -47.74
CA TYR A 1032 -43.40 47.37 -47.27
C TYR A 1032 -44.07 48.16 -48.41
N SER A 1033 -44.78 49.24 -48.08
CA SER A 1033 -45.40 50.14 -49.06
C SER A 1033 -44.62 51.46 -49.21
N SER A 1034 -44.43 51.92 -50.46
CA SER A 1034 -43.98 53.28 -50.78
C SER A 1034 -44.57 53.74 -52.12
N ASP A 1035 -44.78 55.05 -52.30
CA ASP A 1035 -45.43 55.64 -53.48
C ASP A 1035 -44.51 55.71 -54.72
N GLU A 1036 -43.19 55.77 -54.51
CA GLU A 1036 -42.18 55.89 -55.56
C GLU A 1036 -41.57 54.53 -55.92
N LEU A 1037 -40.78 54.46 -57.01
CA LEU A 1037 -40.05 53.24 -57.39
C LEU A 1037 -38.59 53.37 -56.90
N PRO A 1038 -38.12 52.61 -55.91
CA PRO A 1038 -36.73 52.69 -55.48
C PRO A 1038 -35.75 52.15 -56.55
N TYR A 1039 -34.50 52.62 -56.53
CA TYR A 1039 -33.44 52.13 -57.42
C TYR A 1039 -33.26 50.61 -57.28
N ASP A 1040 -33.31 49.89 -58.41
CA ASP A 1040 -33.12 48.43 -58.49
C ASP A 1040 -34.04 47.60 -57.56
N VAL A 1041 -35.24 48.11 -57.25
CA VAL A 1041 -36.27 47.37 -56.51
C VAL A 1041 -37.47 47.15 -57.41
N TYR A 1042 -37.94 45.90 -57.50
CA TYR A 1042 -39.17 45.60 -58.22
C TYR A 1042 -40.39 46.13 -57.49
N LYS A 1043 -41.25 46.84 -58.23
CA LYS A 1043 -42.58 47.26 -57.79
C LYS A 1043 -43.63 46.69 -58.73
N THR A 1044 -44.69 46.15 -58.16
CA THR A 1044 -45.82 45.64 -58.94
C THR A 1044 -46.84 46.74 -59.21
N TYR A 1045 -47.38 46.80 -60.42
CA TYR A 1045 -48.48 47.66 -60.84
C TYR A 1045 -49.66 46.80 -61.30
N VAL A 1046 -50.87 47.16 -60.91
CA VAL A 1046 -52.10 46.45 -61.26
C VAL A 1046 -52.86 47.27 -62.32
N ILE A 1047 -53.11 46.64 -63.46
CA ILE A 1047 -53.83 47.20 -64.60
C ILE A 1047 -55.23 46.60 -64.60
N ARG A 1048 -56.28 47.42 -64.61
CA ARG A 1048 -57.68 46.99 -64.70
C ARG A 1048 -58.34 47.59 -65.93
N VAL A 1049 -59.08 46.77 -66.67
CA VAL A 1049 -59.86 47.18 -67.85
C VAL A 1049 -61.34 46.92 -67.59
N TYR A 1050 -62.17 47.96 -67.66
CA TYR A 1050 -63.59 47.87 -67.33
C TYR A 1050 -64.44 48.89 -68.12
N ASP A 1051 -65.76 48.78 -68.03
CA ASP A 1051 -66.70 49.72 -68.65
C ASP A 1051 -66.96 50.94 -67.73
N GLY A 1052 -66.75 52.14 -68.25
CA GLY A 1052 -66.74 53.38 -67.47
C GLY A 1052 -68.09 53.88 -66.99
N VAL A 1053 -69.20 53.37 -67.54
CA VAL A 1053 -70.56 53.74 -67.11
C VAL A 1053 -71.12 52.72 -66.13
N THR A 1054 -70.78 51.44 -66.31
CA THR A 1054 -71.35 50.34 -65.51
C THR A 1054 -70.41 49.79 -64.44
N GLY A 1055 -69.09 49.98 -64.56
CA GLY A 1055 -68.08 49.47 -63.62
C GLY A 1055 -67.73 47.99 -63.83
N GLU A 1056 -68.34 47.31 -64.80
CA GLU A 1056 -68.14 45.88 -65.05
C GLU A 1056 -66.79 45.60 -65.74
N PRO A 1057 -66.06 44.54 -65.36
CA PRO A 1057 -64.76 44.20 -65.92
C PRO A 1057 -64.84 43.81 -67.40
N ARG A 1058 -63.71 43.92 -68.11
CA ARG A 1058 -63.52 43.40 -69.47
C ARG A 1058 -62.57 42.20 -69.45
N PRO A 1059 -63.11 40.98 -69.28
CA PRO A 1059 -62.33 39.75 -69.26
C PRO A 1059 -61.47 39.61 -70.53
N TYR A 1060 -60.24 39.12 -70.37
CA TYR A 1060 -59.36 38.72 -71.48
C TYR A 1060 -59.02 39.82 -72.51
N ALA A 1061 -59.18 41.08 -72.12
CA ALA A 1061 -58.86 42.22 -72.97
C ALA A 1061 -57.40 42.14 -73.46
N SER A 1062 -57.20 42.25 -74.78
CA SER A 1062 -55.88 42.30 -75.40
C SER A 1062 -55.20 43.63 -75.09
N LEU A 1063 -54.07 43.58 -74.38
CA LEU A 1063 -53.32 44.72 -73.86
C LEU A 1063 -51.98 44.86 -74.58
N ASN A 1064 -51.72 46.04 -75.12
CA ASN A 1064 -50.39 46.48 -75.53
C ASN A 1064 -49.78 47.33 -74.42
N ILE A 1065 -48.71 46.87 -73.80
CA ILE A 1065 -48.06 47.54 -72.66
C ILE A 1065 -46.63 47.92 -73.02
N TYR A 1066 -46.23 49.16 -72.73
CA TYR A 1066 -44.85 49.59 -72.89
C TYR A 1066 -44.49 50.78 -72.01
N SER A 1067 -43.20 50.94 -71.73
CA SER A 1067 -42.64 52.06 -70.98
C SER A 1067 -41.61 52.80 -71.82
N ASN A 1068 -41.54 54.12 -71.65
CA ASN A 1068 -40.56 54.97 -72.33
C ASN A 1068 -39.31 55.29 -71.48
N GLY A 1069 -39.13 54.62 -70.34
CA GLY A 1069 -37.96 54.78 -69.48
C GLY A 1069 -36.68 54.17 -70.07
N THR A 1070 -35.52 54.68 -69.68
CA THR A 1070 -34.23 54.37 -70.29
C THR A 1070 -33.67 53.01 -69.90
N THR A 1071 -33.97 52.53 -68.69
CA THR A 1071 -33.48 51.24 -68.16
C THR A 1071 -34.57 50.43 -67.47
N VAL A 1072 -35.83 50.61 -67.90
CA VAL A 1072 -36.98 49.92 -67.30
C VAL A 1072 -37.02 48.46 -67.75
N GLU A 1073 -37.00 47.55 -66.78
CA GLU A 1073 -37.13 46.12 -66.99
C GLU A 1073 -38.47 45.63 -66.45
N PHE A 1074 -39.22 44.91 -67.29
CA PHE A 1074 -40.38 44.15 -66.85
C PHE A 1074 -39.93 42.77 -66.40
N GLU A 1075 -40.47 42.28 -65.28
CA GLU A 1075 -40.14 40.97 -64.75
C GLU A 1075 -40.61 39.89 -65.75
N GLY A 1076 -39.66 39.22 -66.42
CA GLY A 1076 -39.93 38.12 -67.35
C GLY A 1076 -40.56 38.51 -68.69
N LEU A 1077 -40.66 39.79 -69.02
CA LEU A 1077 -41.31 40.29 -70.25
C LEU A 1077 -40.43 41.28 -71.02
N SER A 1078 -40.69 41.44 -72.33
CA SER A 1078 -40.06 42.49 -73.15
C SER A 1078 -40.78 43.85 -73.00
N ASN A 1079 -40.10 44.95 -73.28
CA ASN A 1079 -40.72 46.28 -73.36
C ASN A 1079 -40.52 46.83 -74.79
N PRO A 1080 -41.57 46.92 -75.66
CA PRO A 1080 -42.99 46.67 -75.42
C PRO A 1080 -43.38 45.18 -75.27
N ALA A 1081 -44.53 44.91 -74.64
CA ALA A 1081 -45.15 43.58 -74.48
C ALA A 1081 -46.62 43.57 -74.94
N PHE A 1082 -47.04 42.44 -75.53
CA PHE A 1082 -48.45 42.16 -75.87
C PHE A 1082 -48.95 41.03 -74.97
N ILE A 1083 -49.97 41.28 -74.16
CA ILE A 1083 -50.51 40.32 -73.19
C ILE A 1083 -52.03 40.37 -73.16
N HIS A 1084 -52.67 39.43 -72.45
CA HIS A 1084 -54.12 39.45 -72.20
C HIS A 1084 -54.38 39.64 -70.70
N ALA A 1085 -55.43 40.38 -70.38
CA ALA A 1085 -55.96 40.43 -69.02
C ALA A 1085 -56.51 39.06 -68.58
N ASP A 1086 -56.69 38.86 -67.28
CA ASP A 1086 -57.39 37.70 -66.73
C ASP A 1086 -58.92 37.79 -66.89
N GLU A 1087 -59.64 36.84 -66.31
CA GLU A 1087 -61.09 36.74 -66.39
C GLU A 1087 -61.81 37.91 -65.68
N GLU A 1088 -61.14 38.59 -64.75
CA GLU A 1088 -61.62 39.79 -64.09
C GLU A 1088 -61.18 41.09 -64.79
N GLY A 1089 -60.56 41.00 -65.97
CA GLY A 1089 -60.08 42.15 -66.70
C GLY A 1089 -58.87 42.83 -66.04
N VAL A 1090 -58.09 42.09 -65.26
CA VAL A 1090 -56.92 42.58 -64.52
C VAL A 1090 -55.62 41.99 -65.08
N TYR A 1091 -54.53 42.74 -64.97
CA TYR A 1091 -53.18 42.23 -65.20
C TYR A 1091 -52.20 42.84 -64.20
N ARG A 1092 -51.27 42.04 -63.67
CA ARG A 1092 -50.24 42.50 -62.71
C ARG A 1092 -48.88 42.54 -63.36
N LEU A 1093 -48.28 43.72 -63.45
CA LEU A 1093 -46.98 43.97 -64.05
C LEU A 1093 -45.97 44.36 -62.98
N SER A 1094 -44.95 43.54 -62.75
CA SER A 1094 -43.78 43.94 -61.95
C SER A 1094 -42.71 44.58 -62.83
N LEU A 1095 -42.18 45.72 -62.40
CA LEU A 1095 -41.10 46.41 -63.09
C LEU A 1095 -40.11 47.04 -62.13
N LYS A 1096 -38.89 47.25 -62.60
CA LYS A 1096 -37.86 48.05 -61.94
C LYS A 1096 -37.22 49.02 -62.92
N SER A 1097 -36.49 50.00 -62.39
CA SER A 1097 -35.57 50.83 -63.17
C SER A 1097 -34.20 50.84 -62.52
N LEU A 1098 -33.17 50.83 -63.37
CA LEU A 1098 -31.76 50.70 -63.00
C LEU A 1098 -31.00 52.02 -63.20
N THR A 1099 -31.68 53.15 -63.38
CA THR A 1099 -31.02 54.45 -63.62
C THR A 1099 -30.48 55.02 -62.30
N PRO A 1100 -29.15 55.09 -62.08
CA PRO A 1100 -28.59 55.42 -60.76
C PRO A 1100 -28.95 56.82 -60.25
N GLU A 1101 -29.10 57.80 -61.14
CA GLU A 1101 -29.49 59.18 -60.78
C GLU A 1101 -31.00 59.37 -60.60
N GLY A 1102 -31.79 58.29 -60.76
CA GLY A 1102 -33.24 58.36 -60.82
C GLY A 1102 -33.74 58.77 -62.21
N GLU A 1103 -34.94 58.32 -62.58
CA GLU A 1103 -35.60 58.75 -63.81
C GLU A 1103 -37.11 58.86 -63.64
N VAL A 1104 -37.74 59.68 -64.48
CA VAL A 1104 -39.21 59.77 -64.58
C VAL A 1104 -39.61 59.23 -65.94
N PHE A 1105 -40.44 58.19 -65.93
CA PHE A 1105 -40.97 57.58 -67.14
C PHE A 1105 -42.47 57.37 -67.05
N LYS A 1106 -43.07 56.99 -68.17
CA LYS A 1106 -44.49 56.69 -68.27
C LYS A 1106 -44.67 55.24 -68.71
N LEU A 1107 -45.57 54.54 -68.03
CA LEU A 1107 -46.10 53.25 -68.44
C LEU A 1107 -47.38 53.49 -69.25
N TYR A 1108 -47.41 52.96 -70.47
CA TYR A 1108 -48.52 53.06 -71.41
C TYR A 1108 -49.21 51.71 -71.55
N VAL A 1109 -50.55 51.74 -71.59
CA VAL A 1109 -51.40 50.57 -71.79
C VAL A 1109 -52.48 50.90 -72.81
N LEU A 1110 -52.63 50.08 -73.86
CA LEU A 1110 -53.65 50.24 -74.88
C LEU A 1110 -54.54 49.00 -75.01
N VAL A 1111 -55.85 49.22 -75.18
CA VAL A 1111 -56.86 48.22 -75.54
C VAL A 1111 -57.67 48.78 -76.73
N GLY A 1112 -57.45 48.22 -77.92
CA GLY A 1112 -58.03 48.77 -79.15
C GLY A 1112 -57.56 50.20 -79.43
N SER A 1113 -58.50 51.16 -79.56
CA SER A 1113 -58.22 52.59 -79.73
C SER A 1113 -58.17 53.38 -78.41
N VAL A 1114 -58.41 52.73 -77.27
CA VAL A 1114 -58.40 53.36 -75.94
C VAL A 1114 -57.03 53.19 -75.29
N ALA A 1115 -56.47 54.27 -74.73
CA ALA A 1115 -55.14 54.30 -74.13
C ALA A 1115 -55.17 54.93 -72.73
N ALA A 1116 -54.39 54.37 -71.81
CA ALA A 1116 -54.07 54.95 -70.51
C ALA A 1116 -52.57 55.06 -70.31
N GLU A 1117 -52.15 56.09 -69.57
CA GLU A 1117 -50.76 56.28 -69.16
C GLU A 1117 -50.65 56.50 -67.65
N ARG A 1118 -49.57 55.98 -67.05
CA ARG A 1118 -49.20 56.23 -65.65
C ARG A 1118 -47.79 56.79 -65.58
N ARG A 1119 -47.63 57.96 -64.96
CA ARG A 1119 -46.32 58.53 -64.62
C ARG A 1119 -45.72 57.79 -63.43
N ILE A 1120 -44.48 57.33 -63.56
CA ILE A 1120 -43.70 56.64 -62.54
C ILE A 1120 -42.42 57.45 -62.30
N VAL A 1121 -42.10 57.69 -61.03
CA VAL A 1121 -40.87 58.36 -60.59
C VAL A 1121 -40.00 57.33 -59.91
N GLN A 1122 -38.83 57.05 -60.48
CA GLN A 1122 -37.81 56.24 -59.84
C GLN A 1122 -36.90 57.15 -58.98
N GLN A 1123 -36.75 56.79 -57.72
CA GLN A 1123 -35.83 57.44 -56.80
C GLN A 1123 -34.36 57.08 -57.14
N PRO A 1124 -33.41 58.03 -57.00
CA PRO A 1124 -31.99 57.76 -57.20
C PRO A 1124 -31.48 56.67 -56.26
N ARG A 1125 -30.35 56.07 -56.61
CA ARG A 1125 -29.63 55.15 -55.71
C ARG A 1125 -29.21 55.91 -54.45
N GLY A 1126 -29.83 55.58 -53.31
CA GLY A 1126 -29.39 56.06 -52.01
C GLY A 1126 -27.95 55.62 -51.74
N GLY A 1127 -27.11 56.55 -51.27
CA GLY A 1127 -25.73 56.28 -50.87
C GLY A 1127 -25.65 55.50 -49.58
#